data_AF-A0A7J3GBV7-F1
#
_entry.id   AF-A0A7J3GBV7-F1
#
_cell.length_a   1.000
_cell.length_b   1.000
_cell.length_c   1.000
_cell.angle_alpha   90.00
_cell.angle_beta   90.00
_cell.angle_gamma   90.00
#
_symmetry.space_group_name_H-M   'P 1'
#
loop_
_entity.id
_entity.type
_entity.pdbx_description
1 polymer ?
#
loop_
_entity_poly.entity_id
_entity_poly.type
_entity_poly.pdbx_seq_one_letter_code
_entity_poly.pdbx_strand_id
1 'polypeptide(L)'
;TYGLKIFYPGSLTNIGRFPINEEGVDLRWYRNYIRPTSLFILDSEEDFFAAYNYEYDLGLVHVADHNIVPGKKFWTWGVSEDGLFWRDVLSDKGIPYIEIQSGRFLTQGIVELANPLSFESWTEYWYPVRGLRNIIFANKNAAIDVEEIGNGKIILRVSPSMEFKNARLKIVSPREEIIYEEIVDLSPKHTLVRELSVNVEKPILKIFSEDGREILSWDFRSYRTSLPETPSWKGEAEDWGWRDSNEELWLKGIDAFKREHPKVAERFFQKSLEKDPGFSRSLAWLGLLRYLSGLYEDAESLLKMALRRNPYDDDARYYLCLTLIALNRNDDAERNLWRLYTFGKNRSLALYLLGVLKAKLELYEEAEKFLREAAASNSFNLRALTLLSAILRRRGKREEALEILKRCAELMPLDYLVISEKYLLSSDKDAEKVLFSNYQKVLEASKEYIFAGLFDDAAKILDAALGHGIKNPLIYYYLGYALKKMGRIKDAEYYYRKGEKESIDYIFPHRLMDIEVLRDAVSSLEGCQTAHYLLGNVLFHVGRWEEALSEWEKALYSGLEHPILYRNIGFSYNILTNEWDKIIEAYKKAIELSPKNHVLYNELSDIYSKIGLFDESLNLLEGAPAEAKRYSLIAKLCSAYVDVGRADEALKILLNTYFEPTEGYFGFWEIYVDALI
;
A
#
# COMPACT_ATOMS: atom_id res chain seq x y z
N THR A 1 -6.38 -0.05 33.64
CA THR A 1 -6.24 -0.91 32.44
C THR A 1 -4.88 -1.59 32.34
N TYR A 2 -4.18 -1.73 33.48
CA TYR A 2 -2.96 -2.54 33.63
C TYR A 2 -3.24 -4.05 33.61
N GLY A 3 -4.53 -4.41 33.61
CA GLY A 3 -5.02 -5.77 33.47
C GLY A 3 -5.16 -6.25 32.03
N LEU A 4 -4.58 -5.59 31.01
CA LEU A 4 -4.57 -6.17 29.66
C LEU A 4 -3.47 -7.23 29.53
N LYS A 5 -3.84 -8.40 29.00
CA LYS A 5 -2.94 -9.52 28.73
C LYS A 5 -3.07 -10.00 27.29
N ILE A 6 -1.95 -10.32 26.64
CA ILE A 6 -1.92 -10.96 25.32
C ILE A 6 -1.73 -12.47 25.42
N PHE A 7 -2.30 -13.20 24.48
CA PHE A 7 -2.24 -14.65 24.35
C PHE A 7 -1.75 -15.01 22.97
N TYR A 8 -0.70 -15.81 22.96
CA TYR A 8 -0.01 -16.20 21.76
C TYR A 8 0.50 -17.63 21.92
N PRO A 9 0.12 -18.54 21.00
CA PRO A 9 0.56 -19.92 21.00
C PRO A 9 1.93 -20.02 20.31
N GLY A 10 2.99 -19.69 21.04
CA GLY A 10 4.35 -19.70 20.51
C GLY A 10 5.40 -19.23 21.52
N SER A 11 6.68 -19.26 21.13
CA SER A 11 7.80 -19.04 22.04
C SER A 11 8.73 -17.87 21.69
N LEU A 12 8.53 -17.20 20.54
CA LEU A 12 9.45 -16.17 20.06
C LEU A 12 8.74 -14.88 19.63
N THR A 13 9.37 -13.76 19.97
CA THR A 13 9.02 -12.40 19.54
C THR A 13 10.28 -11.63 19.14
N ASN A 14 10.13 -10.46 18.51
CA ASN A 14 11.26 -9.59 18.15
C ASN A 14 12.03 -9.01 19.34
N ILE A 15 11.52 -9.11 20.57
CA ILE A 15 12.18 -8.63 21.80
C ILE A 15 12.57 -9.75 22.76
N GLY A 16 12.59 -11.01 22.28
CA GLY A 16 13.05 -12.17 23.05
C GLY A 16 12.02 -13.29 23.17
N ARG A 17 12.28 -14.21 24.09
CA ARG A 17 11.40 -15.35 24.38
C ARG A 17 10.02 -14.94 24.91
N PHE A 18 9.00 -15.70 24.52
CA PHE A 18 7.63 -15.57 24.99
C PHE A 18 7.19 -16.84 25.74
N PRO A 19 6.40 -16.74 26.83
CA PRO A 19 5.83 -15.53 27.40
C PRO A 19 6.78 -14.72 28.30
N ILE A 20 7.88 -15.31 28.75
CA ILE A 20 8.87 -14.64 29.62
C ILE A 20 10.18 -14.53 28.85
N ASN A 21 10.69 -13.31 28.72
CA ASN A 21 11.94 -13.05 28.00
C ASN A 21 13.18 -13.44 28.83
N GLU A 22 14.35 -13.25 28.24
CA GLU A 22 15.66 -13.53 28.84
C GLU A 22 15.91 -12.77 30.14
N GLU A 23 15.25 -11.63 30.33
CA GLU A 23 15.36 -10.76 31.51
C GLU A 23 14.35 -11.12 32.61
N GLY A 24 13.51 -12.13 32.40
CA GLY A 24 12.47 -12.55 33.36
C GLY A 24 11.19 -11.71 33.30
N VAL A 25 11.01 -10.89 32.27
CA VAL A 25 9.82 -10.04 32.07
C VAL A 25 8.73 -10.84 31.36
N ASP A 26 7.54 -10.89 31.96
CA ASP A 26 6.35 -11.50 31.35
C ASP A 26 5.78 -10.58 30.25
N LEU A 27 6.13 -10.85 28.99
CA LEU A 27 5.70 -10.09 27.82
C LEU A 27 4.18 -10.17 27.59
N ARG A 28 3.45 -11.03 28.31
CA ARG A 28 1.99 -11.06 28.15
C ARG A 28 1.30 -9.81 28.67
N TRP A 29 1.90 -9.10 29.62
CA TRP A 29 1.20 -8.03 30.32
C TRP A 29 1.53 -6.65 29.78
N TYR A 30 0.50 -5.88 29.43
CA TYR A 30 0.62 -4.49 29.00
C TYR A 30 1.48 -3.63 29.97
N ARG A 31 1.29 -3.83 31.28
CA ARG A 31 1.99 -3.06 32.32
C ARG A 31 3.51 -3.22 32.32
N ASN A 32 4.03 -4.24 31.62
CA ASN A 32 5.47 -4.52 31.55
C ASN A 32 6.17 -3.78 30.40
N TYR A 33 5.41 -3.11 29.52
CA TYR A 33 5.98 -2.28 28.45
C TYR A 33 6.18 -0.85 28.95
N ILE A 34 7.41 -0.50 29.31
CA ILE A 34 7.72 0.84 29.86
C ILE A 34 7.69 1.91 28.77
N ARG A 35 8.20 1.61 27.57
CA ARG A 35 8.33 2.55 26.44
C ARG A 35 7.51 2.09 25.24
N PRO A 36 7.34 2.94 24.21
CA PRO A 36 6.68 2.55 22.98
C PRO A 36 7.32 1.28 22.39
N THR A 37 6.52 0.25 22.16
CA THR A 37 7.00 -1.08 21.78
C THR A 37 6.13 -1.67 20.68
N SER A 38 6.76 -2.07 19.57
CA SER A 38 6.17 -2.99 18.59
C SER A 38 6.57 -4.43 18.95
N LEU A 39 5.64 -5.20 19.50
CA LEU A 39 5.83 -6.63 19.72
C LEU A 39 5.37 -7.41 18.49
N PHE A 40 6.32 -8.02 17.80
CA PHE A 40 6.05 -8.92 16.67
C PHE A 40 6.06 -10.38 17.08
N ILE A 41 5.04 -11.01 16.54
CA ILE A 41 4.67 -12.38 16.38
C ILE A 41 5.57 -13.35 15.58
N LEU A 42 6.69 -13.91 16.08
CA LEU A 42 7.64 -14.53 15.13
C LEU A 42 7.51 -16.05 14.88
N ASP A 43 6.79 -16.78 15.73
CA ASP A 43 6.62 -18.23 15.69
C ASP A 43 5.25 -18.66 16.22
N SER A 44 4.27 -18.86 15.36
CA SER A 44 2.93 -19.29 15.77
C SER A 44 2.76 -20.79 15.58
N GLU A 45 2.32 -21.49 16.62
CA GLU A 45 1.96 -22.91 16.57
C GLU A 45 0.47 -23.14 16.23
N GLU A 46 -0.34 -22.08 16.29
CA GLU A 46 -1.76 -22.12 15.97
C GLU A 46 -2.22 -20.92 15.16
N ASP A 47 -3.45 -21.03 14.68
CA ASP A 47 -4.16 -20.04 13.88
C ASP A 47 -4.67 -18.83 14.68
N PHE A 48 -4.47 -18.76 16.00
CA PHE A 48 -5.05 -17.69 16.81
C PHE A 48 -4.03 -16.84 17.55
N PHE A 49 -4.43 -15.62 17.86
CA PHE A 49 -3.87 -14.83 18.95
C PHE A 49 -4.95 -13.93 19.53
N ALA A 50 -4.74 -13.46 20.75
CA ALA A 50 -5.78 -12.73 21.45
C ALA A 50 -5.23 -11.69 22.42
N ALA A 51 -6.09 -10.77 22.79
CA ALA A 51 -5.86 -9.88 23.92
C ALA A 51 -7.10 -9.88 24.82
N TYR A 52 -6.89 -9.83 26.13
CA TYR A 52 -7.96 -9.85 27.12
C TYR A 52 -7.73 -8.76 28.16
N ASN A 53 -8.77 -7.98 28.39
CA ASN A 53 -8.81 -6.93 29.39
C ASN A 53 -9.54 -7.43 30.64
N TYR A 54 -8.79 -7.65 31.72
CA TYR A 54 -9.31 -8.22 32.95
C TYR A 54 -10.18 -7.25 33.75
N GLU A 55 -10.09 -5.94 33.49
CA GLU A 55 -10.91 -4.94 34.20
C GLU A 55 -12.33 -4.89 33.66
N TYR A 56 -12.50 -5.09 32.34
CA TYR A 56 -13.81 -5.13 31.71
C TYR A 56 -14.35 -6.55 31.50
N ASP A 57 -13.53 -7.57 31.76
CA ASP A 57 -13.84 -8.98 31.50
C ASP A 57 -14.23 -9.24 30.03
N LEU A 58 -13.49 -8.57 29.13
CA LEU A 58 -13.69 -8.59 27.68
C LEU A 58 -12.35 -8.80 26.97
N GLY A 59 -12.36 -9.51 25.86
CA GLY A 59 -11.21 -9.69 24.99
C GLY A 59 -11.58 -9.71 23.52
N LEU A 60 -10.55 -9.78 22.69
CA LEU A 60 -10.62 -9.91 21.25
C LEU A 60 -9.77 -11.13 20.85
N VAL A 61 -10.34 -11.96 20.00
CA VAL A 61 -9.64 -13.08 19.37
C VAL A 61 -9.52 -12.81 17.89
N HIS A 62 -8.33 -13.04 17.36
CA HIS A 62 -8.07 -13.20 15.93
C HIS A 62 -7.86 -14.67 15.60
N VAL A 63 -8.36 -15.10 14.45
CA VAL A 63 -8.07 -16.41 13.87
C VAL A 63 -7.80 -16.29 12.37
N ALA A 64 -6.66 -16.81 11.91
CA ALA A 64 -6.31 -17.01 10.51
C ALA A 64 -5.28 -18.13 10.37
N ASP A 65 -5.24 -18.81 9.22
CA ASP A 65 -4.21 -19.82 8.95
C ASP A 65 -2.82 -19.20 9.12
N HIS A 66 -2.09 -19.62 10.15
CA HIS A 66 -0.80 -19.01 10.50
C HIS A 66 0.31 -19.29 9.48
N ASN A 67 0.10 -20.23 8.55
CA ASN A 67 1.01 -20.46 7.43
C ASN A 67 0.81 -19.44 6.31
N ILE A 68 -0.40 -18.90 6.18
CA ILE A 68 -0.77 -17.89 5.18
C ILE A 68 -0.63 -16.47 5.75
N VAL A 69 -1.06 -16.28 7.01
CA VAL A 69 -1.07 -15.00 7.73
C VAL A 69 -0.23 -15.15 9.02
N PRO A 70 1.09 -15.32 8.89
CA PRO A 70 1.96 -15.54 10.04
C PRO A 70 2.12 -14.28 10.90
N GLY A 71 1.97 -13.10 10.30
CA GLY A 71 2.15 -11.81 10.96
C GLY A 71 1.11 -11.56 12.03
N LYS A 72 1.57 -11.29 13.25
CA LYS A 72 0.73 -10.87 14.37
C LYS A 72 1.52 -9.80 15.13
N LYS A 73 0.90 -8.67 15.42
CA LYS A 73 1.55 -7.55 16.09
C LYS A 73 0.69 -7.03 17.22
N PHE A 74 1.35 -6.76 18.33
CA PHE A 74 0.83 -5.98 19.42
C PHE A 74 1.67 -4.71 19.55
N TRP A 75 1.04 -3.55 19.57
CA TRP A 75 1.73 -2.28 19.78
C TRP A 75 1.17 -1.51 20.95
N THR A 76 2.04 -0.78 21.64
CA THR A 76 1.66 0.12 22.72
C THR A 76 2.64 1.27 22.87
N TRP A 77 2.15 2.43 23.32
CA TRP A 77 2.96 3.54 23.82
C TRP A 77 3.67 3.25 25.16
N GLY A 78 3.31 2.17 25.85
CA GLY A 78 3.86 1.80 27.15
C GLY A 78 3.27 2.58 28.33
N VAL A 79 3.91 2.46 29.50
CA VAL A 79 3.44 3.02 30.78
C VAL A 79 4.33 4.12 31.37
N SER A 80 5.35 4.58 30.63
CA SER A 80 6.09 5.80 30.98
C SER A 80 5.21 7.04 30.88
N GLU A 81 5.69 8.16 31.42
CA GLU A 81 4.98 9.45 31.37
C GLU A 81 4.55 9.82 29.94
N ASP A 82 5.44 9.70 28.96
CA ASP A 82 5.12 9.92 27.54
C ASP A 82 4.01 9.00 27.03
N GLY A 83 4.02 7.71 27.43
CA GLY A 83 2.98 6.77 27.00
C GLY A 83 1.63 7.04 27.66
N LEU A 84 1.64 7.47 28.92
CA LEU A 84 0.44 7.89 29.65
C LEU A 84 -0.11 9.22 29.13
N PHE A 85 0.72 10.11 28.59
CA PHE A 85 0.26 11.29 27.86
C PHE A 85 -0.56 10.89 26.63
N TRP A 86 -0.02 10.02 25.77
CA TRP A 86 -0.72 9.56 24.57
C TRP A 86 -2.01 8.80 24.86
N ARG A 87 -2.08 8.10 26.00
CA ARG A 87 -3.30 7.43 26.48
C ARG A 87 -4.48 8.40 26.54
N ASP A 88 -4.29 9.59 27.09
CA ASP A 88 -5.37 10.56 27.28
C ASP A 88 -5.69 11.32 26.00
N VAL A 89 -4.71 11.47 25.10
CA VAL A 89 -4.89 12.08 23.77
C VAL A 89 -5.62 11.15 22.80
N LEU A 90 -5.28 9.86 22.80
CA LEU A 90 -5.76 8.88 21.81
C LEU A 90 -6.95 8.04 22.30
N SER A 91 -7.47 8.29 23.50
CA SER A 91 -8.63 7.56 24.01
C SER A 91 -9.63 8.44 24.76
N ASP A 92 -10.92 8.23 24.47
CA ASP A 92 -12.02 9.01 25.06
C ASP A 92 -12.14 8.86 26.60
N LYS A 93 -11.47 7.88 27.19
CA LYS A 93 -11.64 7.49 28.61
C LYS A 93 -10.32 7.36 29.36
N GLY A 94 -9.19 7.81 28.80
CA GLY A 94 -7.87 7.59 29.38
C GLY A 94 -7.57 6.10 29.57
N ILE A 95 -7.98 5.27 28.59
CA ILE A 95 -7.65 3.85 28.53
C ILE A 95 -6.39 3.66 27.67
N PRO A 96 -5.43 2.83 28.11
CA PRO A 96 -4.30 2.36 27.33
C PRO A 96 -4.67 2.05 25.89
N TYR A 97 -4.03 2.80 24.99
CA TYR A 97 -4.08 2.55 23.58
C TYR A 97 -3.19 1.34 23.26
N ILE A 98 -3.76 0.42 22.49
CA ILE A 98 -3.06 -0.73 21.92
C ILE A 98 -3.46 -0.87 20.46
N GLU A 99 -2.55 -1.38 19.65
CA GLU A 99 -2.88 -1.85 18.30
C GLU A 99 -2.71 -3.35 18.26
N ILE A 100 -3.71 -4.02 17.71
CA ILE A 100 -3.68 -5.45 17.44
C ILE A 100 -3.80 -5.58 15.93
N GLN A 101 -2.77 -6.15 15.30
CA GLN A 101 -2.67 -6.22 13.84
C GLN A 101 -2.26 -7.63 13.41
N SER A 102 -2.66 -8.02 12.21
CA SER A 102 -2.24 -9.27 11.58
C SER A 102 -1.91 -9.01 10.11
N GLY A 103 -1.12 -9.90 9.48
CA GLY A 103 -0.75 -9.73 8.09
C GLY A 103 0.03 -10.90 7.48
N ARG A 104 0.18 -10.82 6.16
CA ARG A 104 0.86 -11.81 5.31
C ARG A 104 2.34 -12.04 5.64
N PHE A 105 3.00 -11.04 6.24
CA PHE A 105 4.42 -11.06 6.59
C PHE A 105 4.62 -11.03 8.10
N LEU A 106 5.74 -11.60 8.58
CA LEU A 106 6.06 -11.70 10.01
C LEU A 106 6.13 -10.33 10.70
N THR A 107 6.60 -9.29 10.00
CA THR A 107 6.66 -7.93 10.52
C THR A 107 6.11 -6.92 9.50
N GLN A 108 5.80 -5.72 9.99
CA GLN A 108 5.38 -4.59 9.16
C GLN A 108 6.54 -4.01 8.31
N GLY A 109 7.79 -4.35 8.63
CA GLY A 109 8.97 -3.87 7.93
C GLY A 109 9.34 -4.68 6.67
N ILE A 110 8.69 -5.82 6.45
CA ILE A 110 8.92 -6.66 5.27
C ILE A 110 8.09 -6.11 4.11
N VAL A 111 8.79 -5.60 3.09
CA VAL A 111 8.20 -5.15 1.83
C VAL A 111 8.71 -6.04 0.70
N GLU A 112 7.79 -6.64 -0.04
CA GLU A 112 8.12 -7.55 -1.16
C GLU A 112 7.38 -7.15 -2.43
N LEU A 113 7.92 -7.58 -3.58
CA LEU A 113 7.28 -7.39 -4.88
C LEU A 113 6.35 -8.56 -5.20
N ALA A 114 5.11 -8.25 -5.57
CA ALA A 114 4.18 -9.25 -6.09
C ALA A 114 4.55 -9.64 -7.53
N ASN A 115 4.39 -10.92 -7.87
CA ASN A 115 4.55 -11.37 -9.25
C ASN A 115 3.44 -10.76 -10.13
N PRO A 116 3.72 -10.46 -11.41
CA PRO A 116 2.69 -9.92 -12.30
C PRO A 116 1.52 -10.88 -12.45
N LEU A 117 0.30 -10.38 -12.31
CA LEU A 117 -0.95 -11.15 -12.42
C LEU A 117 -1.05 -12.34 -11.43
N SER A 118 -0.30 -12.31 -10.32
CA SER A 118 -0.54 -13.22 -9.21
C SER A 118 -1.77 -12.80 -8.41
N PHE A 119 -2.42 -13.79 -7.81
CA PHE A 119 -3.58 -13.59 -6.96
C PHE A 119 -3.31 -14.31 -5.63
N GLU A 120 -3.47 -13.59 -4.53
CA GLU A 120 -3.44 -14.14 -3.18
C GLU A 120 -4.73 -13.72 -2.48
N SER A 121 -5.30 -14.63 -1.70
CA SER A 121 -6.48 -14.37 -0.87
C SER A 121 -6.37 -15.15 0.42
N TRP A 122 -6.70 -14.51 1.52
CA TRP A 122 -6.81 -15.15 2.82
C TRP A 122 -8.06 -14.64 3.54
N THR A 123 -8.37 -15.25 4.69
CA THR A 123 -9.52 -14.87 5.50
C THR A 123 -9.09 -14.79 6.95
N GLU A 124 -9.50 -13.71 7.60
CA GLU A 124 -9.24 -13.47 9.01
C GLU A 124 -10.57 -13.31 9.74
N TYR A 125 -10.68 -13.94 10.90
CA TYR A 125 -11.84 -13.85 11.77
C TYR A 125 -11.46 -13.05 13.01
N TRP A 126 -12.21 -11.98 13.28
CA TRP A 126 -12.06 -11.17 14.48
C TRP A 126 -13.37 -11.22 15.26
N TYR A 127 -13.34 -11.66 16.51
CA TYR A 127 -14.56 -11.71 17.32
C TYR A 127 -14.29 -11.44 18.81
N PRO A 128 -15.25 -10.81 19.52
CA PRO A 128 -15.11 -10.52 20.92
C PRO A 128 -15.30 -11.78 21.77
N VAL A 129 -14.59 -11.86 22.89
CA VAL A 129 -14.77 -12.88 23.92
C VAL A 129 -15.03 -12.21 25.27
N ARG A 130 -15.69 -12.92 26.18
CA ARG A 130 -15.99 -12.43 27.53
C ARG A 130 -15.93 -13.57 28.53
N GLY A 131 -15.79 -13.26 29.82
CA GLY A 131 -15.83 -14.25 30.91
C GLY A 131 -14.79 -15.37 30.85
N LEU A 132 -13.85 -15.37 29.91
CA LEU A 132 -12.81 -16.40 29.77
C LEU A 132 -11.66 -16.18 30.76
N ARG A 133 -11.27 -14.92 30.99
CA ARG A 133 -10.12 -14.48 31.81
C ARG A 133 -8.75 -15.03 31.39
N ASN A 134 -8.68 -16.06 30.58
CA ASN A 134 -7.48 -16.60 29.96
C ASN A 134 -7.90 -17.25 28.63
N ILE A 135 -7.00 -17.37 27.65
CA ILE A 135 -7.33 -17.92 26.34
C ILE A 135 -6.24 -18.91 25.98
N ILE A 136 -6.59 -20.20 26.05
CA ILE A 136 -5.66 -21.29 25.75
C ILE A 136 -5.83 -21.81 24.33
N PHE A 137 -6.99 -21.61 23.71
CA PHE A 137 -7.25 -22.03 22.33
C PHE A 137 -8.41 -21.25 21.75
N ALA A 138 -8.35 -21.00 20.44
CA ALA A 138 -9.47 -20.45 19.70
C ALA A 138 -9.46 -20.88 18.23
N ASN A 139 -10.65 -20.99 17.66
CA ASN A 139 -10.87 -21.09 16.22
C ASN A 139 -11.97 -20.10 15.79
N LYS A 140 -12.40 -20.12 14.52
CA LYS A 140 -13.43 -19.18 14.04
C LYS A 140 -14.80 -19.29 14.74
N ASN A 141 -15.07 -20.39 15.45
CA ASN A 141 -16.37 -20.69 16.05
C ASN A 141 -16.42 -20.46 17.57
N ALA A 142 -15.29 -20.63 18.27
CA ALA A 142 -15.24 -20.46 19.72
C ALA A 142 -13.80 -20.30 20.23
N ALA A 143 -13.68 -19.68 21.40
CA ALA A 143 -12.48 -19.60 22.22
C ALA A 143 -12.74 -20.25 23.59
N ILE A 144 -11.71 -20.84 24.18
CA ILE A 144 -11.82 -21.58 25.44
C ILE A 144 -10.75 -21.18 26.45
N ASP A 145 -11.11 -21.36 27.71
CA ASP A 145 -10.21 -21.40 28.86
C ASP A 145 -10.37 -22.74 29.59
N VAL A 146 -9.26 -23.27 30.10
CA VAL A 146 -9.27 -24.42 31.01
C VAL A 146 -8.38 -24.09 32.20
N GLU A 147 -8.98 -24.07 33.39
CA GLU A 147 -8.30 -23.81 34.65
C GLU A 147 -8.30 -25.09 35.50
N GLU A 148 -7.12 -25.61 35.84
CA GLU A 148 -7.01 -26.74 36.77
C GLU A 148 -7.22 -26.28 38.21
N ILE A 149 -8.15 -26.92 38.92
CA ILE A 149 -8.47 -26.59 40.33
C ILE A 149 -8.05 -27.70 41.31
N GLY A 150 -7.25 -28.67 40.84
CA GLY A 150 -6.68 -29.76 41.63
C GLY A 150 -7.51 -31.04 41.65
N ASN A 151 -6.91 -32.17 42.06
CA ASN A 151 -7.55 -33.49 42.16
C ASN A 151 -8.25 -33.97 40.87
N GLY A 152 -7.67 -33.66 39.69
CA GLY A 152 -8.25 -34.02 38.40
C GLY A 152 -9.51 -33.22 38.04
N LYS A 153 -9.81 -32.12 38.74
CA LYS A 153 -10.90 -31.21 38.39
C LYS A 153 -10.41 -30.01 37.59
N ILE A 154 -11.24 -29.60 36.64
CA ILE A 154 -11.03 -28.42 35.81
C ILE A 154 -12.26 -27.51 35.81
N ILE A 155 -12.05 -26.22 35.57
CA ILE A 155 -13.08 -25.28 35.13
C ILE A 155 -12.88 -25.05 33.63
N LEU A 156 -13.83 -25.55 32.84
CA LEU A 156 -13.93 -25.28 31.41
C LEU A 156 -14.77 -24.03 31.18
N ARG A 157 -14.23 -23.06 30.44
CA ARG A 157 -14.98 -21.90 29.96
C ARG A 157 -15.01 -21.91 28.43
N VAL A 158 -16.19 -21.67 27.85
CA VAL A 158 -16.37 -21.63 26.39
C VAL A 158 -17.06 -20.32 26.01
N SER A 159 -16.41 -19.54 25.15
CA SER A 159 -16.95 -18.30 24.56
C SER A 159 -17.13 -18.50 23.06
N PRO A 160 -18.36 -18.73 22.57
CA PRO A 160 -18.63 -18.94 21.16
C PRO A 160 -18.67 -17.62 20.37
N SER A 161 -18.33 -17.66 19.08
CA SER A 161 -18.41 -16.51 18.17
C SER A 161 -19.79 -16.35 17.51
N MET A 162 -20.62 -17.41 17.53
CA MET A 162 -21.99 -17.43 17.03
C MET A 162 -22.90 -18.33 17.86
N GLU A 163 -24.20 -18.32 17.57
CA GLU A 163 -25.18 -19.15 18.29
C GLU A 163 -25.13 -20.62 17.80
N PHE A 164 -25.06 -21.57 18.74
CA PHE A 164 -25.22 -22.99 18.48
C PHE A 164 -26.23 -23.57 19.47
N LYS A 165 -27.36 -24.06 18.95
CA LYS A 165 -28.37 -24.75 19.76
C LYS A 165 -28.06 -26.23 19.84
N ASN A 166 -28.40 -26.85 20.97
CA ASN A 166 -28.25 -28.29 21.20
C ASN A 166 -26.84 -28.82 20.86
N ALA A 167 -25.80 -28.01 21.12
CA ALA A 167 -24.42 -28.41 20.87
C ALA A 167 -24.02 -29.53 21.84
N ARG A 168 -23.34 -30.55 21.34
CA ARG A 168 -22.85 -31.69 22.13
C ARG A 168 -21.42 -31.41 22.55
N LEU A 169 -21.23 -31.08 23.83
CA LEU A 169 -19.93 -30.93 24.46
C LEU A 169 -19.50 -32.30 24.99
N LYS A 170 -18.31 -32.77 24.59
CA LYS A 170 -17.73 -34.04 25.02
C LYS A 170 -16.30 -33.86 25.49
N ILE A 171 -15.91 -34.63 26.49
CA ILE A 171 -14.51 -34.89 26.81
C ILE A 171 -14.28 -36.38 26.60
N VAL A 172 -13.30 -36.74 25.79
CA VAL A 172 -12.98 -38.12 25.44
C VAL A 172 -11.52 -38.46 25.78
N SER A 173 -11.23 -39.74 25.98
CA SER A 173 -9.84 -40.23 26.08
C SER A 173 -9.17 -40.24 24.70
N PRO A 174 -7.83 -40.41 24.62
CA PRO A 174 -7.13 -40.66 23.35
C PRO A 174 -7.63 -41.87 22.56
N ARG A 175 -8.39 -42.78 23.20
CA ARG A 175 -9.02 -43.96 22.59
C ARG A 175 -10.51 -43.73 22.24
N GLU A 176 -10.97 -42.48 22.26
CA GLU A 176 -12.36 -42.07 21.98
C GLU A 176 -13.39 -42.58 23.02
N GLU A 177 -12.96 -42.96 24.22
CA GLU A 177 -13.88 -43.30 25.31
C GLU A 177 -14.47 -42.03 25.91
N ILE A 178 -15.80 -41.95 26.03
CA ILE A 178 -16.51 -40.77 26.54
C ILE A 178 -16.32 -40.68 28.06
N ILE A 179 -15.68 -39.60 28.51
CA ILE A 179 -15.46 -39.28 29.92
C ILE A 179 -16.59 -38.36 30.42
N TYR A 180 -17.01 -37.44 29.56
CA TYR A 180 -18.08 -36.48 29.83
C TYR A 180 -18.84 -36.18 28.55
N GLU A 181 -20.17 -36.02 28.65
CA GLU A 181 -21.02 -35.54 27.56
C GLU A 181 -22.19 -34.71 28.12
N GLU A 182 -22.45 -33.56 27.50
CA GLU A 182 -23.56 -32.67 27.82
C GLU A 182 -24.12 -32.05 26.53
N ILE A 183 -25.43 -31.82 26.49
CA ILE A 183 -26.06 -30.97 25.47
C ILE A 183 -26.19 -29.56 26.04
N VAL A 184 -25.62 -28.58 25.35
CA VAL A 184 -25.56 -27.18 25.77
C VAL A 184 -25.99 -26.23 24.65
N ASP A 185 -26.60 -25.12 25.02
CA ASP A 185 -26.79 -23.99 24.12
C ASP A 185 -25.60 -23.03 24.29
N LEU A 186 -24.97 -22.68 23.16
CA LEU A 186 -23.86 -21.73 23.10
C LEU A 186 -24.34 -20.44 22.45
N SER A 187 -24.06 -19.29 23.07
CA SER A 187 -24.39 -17.98 22.52
C SER A 187 -23.28 -16.97 22.80
N PRO A 188 -22.93 -16.07 21.86
CA PRO A 188 -21.92 -15.02 22.10
C PRO A 188 -22.27 -14.05 23.25
N LYS A 189 -23.53 -14.10 23.72
CA LYS A 189 -24.02 -13.26 24.82
C LYS A 189 -23.45 -13.67 26.17
N HIS A 190 -23.14 -14.96 26.36
CA HIS A 190 -22.76 -15.53 27.65
C HIS A 190 -21.65 -16.58 27.49
N THR A 191 -20.76 -16.62 28.48
CA THR A 191 -19.71 -17.65 28.55
C THR A 191 -20.26 -18.88 29.25
N LEU A 192 -20.14 -20.04 28.62
CA LEU A 192 -20.43 -21.31 29.28
C LEU A 192 -19.33 -21.57 30.30
N VAL A 193 -19.70 -21.92 31.54
CA VAL A 193 -18.74 -22.34 32.58
C VAL A 193 -19.17 -23.70 33.12
N ARG A 194 -18.23 -24.65 33.21
CA ARG A 194 -18.45 -25.99 33.74
C ARG A 194 -17.30 -26.42 34.62
N GLU A 195 -17.60 -26.90 35.83
CA GLU A 195 -16.65 -27.64 36.66
C GLU A 195 -16.76 -29.13 36.32
N LEU A 196 -15.65 -29.74 35.88
CA LEU A 196 -15.62 -31.10 35.35
C LEU A 196 -14.52 -31.91 36.03
N SER A 197 -14.76 -33.20 36.28
CA SER A 197 -13.74 -34.15 36.74
C SER A 197 -13.17 -34.90 35.54
N VAL A 198 -11.89 -34.68 35.23
CA VAL A 198 -11.18 -35.26 34.08
C VAL A 198 -9.99 -36.07 34.59
N ASN A 199 -10.24 -37.35 34.87
CA ASN A 199 -9.26 -38.29 35.42
C ASN A 199 -8.64 -39.20 34.34
N VAL A 200 -8.27 -38.62 33.20
CA VAL A 200 -7.65 -39.34 32.08
C VAL A 200 -6.47 -38.55 31.56
N GLU A 201 -5.40 -39.25 31.19
CA GLU A 201 -4.22 -38.64 30.59
C GLU A 201 -4.52 -38.19 29.15
N LYS A 202 -4.16 -36.93 28.82
CA LYS A 202 -4.35 -36.32 27.49
C LYS A 202 -5.81 -36.38 26.98
N PRO A 203 -6.77 -35.82 27.73
CA PRO A 203 -8.15 -35.78 27.28
C PRO A 203 -8.28 -34.93 26.01
N ILE A 204 -9.37 -35.12 25.26
CA ILE A 204 -9.71 -34.28 24.11
C ILE A 204 -11.10 -33.68 24.35
N LEU A 205 -11.18 -32.35 24.36
CA LEU A 205 -12.42 -31.60 24.35
C LEU A 205 -12.93 -31.53 22.91
N LYS A 206 -14.17 -31.98 22.68
CA LYS A 206 -14.84 -31.86 21.39
C LYS A 206 -16.21 -31.24 21.58
N ILE A 207 -16.54 -30.26 20.75
CA ILE A 207 -17.87 -29.64 20.72
C ILE A 207 -18.41 -29.81 19.31
N PHE A 208 -19.60 -30.41 19.19
CA PHE A 208 -20.29 -30.57 17.92
C PHE A 208 -21.60 -29.80 17.93
N SER A 209 -21.98 -29.27 16.79
CA SER A 209 -23.33 -28.73 16.58
C SER A 209 -24.36 -29.85 16.50
N GLU A 210 -25.66 -29.50 16.55
CA GLU A 210 -26.77 -30.46 16.49
C GLU A 210 -26.72 -31.35 15.25
N ASP A 211 -26.28 -30.81 14.11
CA ASP A 211 -26.16 -31.54 12.83
C ASP A 211 -24.84 -32.35 12.70
N GLY A 212 -24.02 -32.38 13.76
CA GLY A 212 -22.79 -33.15 13.81
C GLY A 212 -21.55 -32.45 13.25
N ARG A 213 -21.65 -31.20 12.79
CA ARG A 213 -20.44 -30.43 12.41
C ARG A 213 -19.61 -30.07 13.64
N GLU A 214 -18.30 -30.22 13.54
CA GLU A 214 -17.35 -29.83 14.59
C GLU A 214 -17.34 -28.31 14.78
N ILE A 215 -17.59 -27.88 16.02
CA ILE A 215 -17.46 -26.48 16.45
C ILE A 215 -16.03 -26.23 16.91
N LEU A 216 -15.50 -27.10 17.78
CA LEU A 216 -14.17 -26.99 18.37
C LEU A 216 -13.64 -28.36 18.79
N SER A 217 -12.34 -28.59 18.59
CA SER A 217 -11.60 -29.75 19.09
C SER A 217 -10.26 -29.29 19.66
N TRP A 218 -9.95 -29.68 20.90
CA TRP A 218 -8.71 -29.31 21.58
C TRP A 218 -8.20 -30.45 22.47
N ASP A 219 -6.91 -30.75 22.38
CA ASP A 219 -6.25 -31.95 22.91
C ASP A 219 -5.46 -31.71 24.22
N PHE A 220 -5.77 -30.62 24.92
CA PHE A 220 -5.10 -30.27 26.16
C PHE A 220 -3.58 -30.08 26.04
N ARG A 221 -3.10 -29.75 24.83
CA ARG A 221 -1.68 -29.49 24.57
C ARG A 221 -1.19 -28.24 25.29
N SER A 222 0.11 -28.26 25.61
CA SER A 222 0.87 -27.07 25.99
C SER A 222 1.66 -26.56 24.80
N TYR A 223 1.73 -25.24 24.65
CA TYR A 223 2.56 -24.60 23.62
C TYR A 223 4.03 -24.54 24.05
N ARG A 224 4.92 -24.46 23.06
CA ARG A 224 6.35 -24.26 23.28
C ARG A 224 6.58 -22.94 24.00
N THR A 225 7.52 -22.98 24.94
CA THR A 225 8.04 -21.78 25.64
C THR A 225 9.53 -21.60 25.40
N SER A 226 10.14 -22.46 24.57
CA SER A 226 11.55 -22.42 24.18
C SER A 226 11.68 -22.19 22.68
N LEU A 227 12.76 -21.53 22.27
CA LEU A 227 13.06 -21.29 20.88
C LEU A 227 13.26 -22.60 20.12
N PRO A 228 12.81 -22.69 18.86
CA PRO A 228 13.23 -23.79 17.99
C PRO A 228 14.75 -23.72 17.75
N GLU A 229 15.37 -24.87 17.46
CA GLU A 229 16.83 -24.95 17.22
C GLU A 229 17.29 -24.07 16.05
N THR A 230 16.39 -23.69 15.15
CA THR A 230 16.69 -22.80 14.03
C THR A 230 15.65 -21.68 13.95
N PRO A 231 15.95 -20.47 14.45
CA PRO A 231 15.10 -19.31 14.19
C PRO A 231 15.19 -18.98 12.69
N SER A 232 14.04 -18.87 12.02
CA SER A 232 13.96 -18.54 10.59
C SER A 232 14.24 -17.06 10.29
N TRP A 233 14.10 -16.18 11.29
CA TRP A 233 14.27 -14.75 11.16
C TRP A 233 14.94 -14.16 12.41
N LYS A 234 15.89 -13.25 12.22
CA LYS A 234 16.75 -12.71 13.29
C LYS A 234 16.60 -11.21 13.57
N GLY A 235 15.69 -10.51 12.90
CA GLY A 235 15.41 -9.08 13.19
C GLY A 235 15.73 -8.13 12.05
N GLU A 236 15.40 -6.84 12.25
CA GLU A 236 15.61 -5.74 11.29
C GLU A 236 16.97 -5.04 11.43
N ALA A 237 17.72 -5.29 12.51
CA ALA A 237 18.96 -4.58 12.87
C ALA A 237 20.24 -5.35 12.50
N GLU A 238 20.22 -6.16 11.43
CA GLU A 238 21.39 -6.97 11.07
C GLU A 238 22.49 -6.15 10.36
N ASP A 239 23.68 -6.12 10.98
CA ASP A 239 24.93 -5.97 10.22
C ASP A 239 25.23 -7.29 9.52
N TRP A 240 24.88 -7.35 8.25
CA TRP A 240 25.14 -8.51 7.39
C TRP A 240 26.63 -8.71 7.06
N GLY A 241 27.53 -7.86 7.55
CA GLY A 241 28.97 -7.93 7.25
C GLY A 241 29.30 -7.61 5.80
N TRP A 242 28.48 -6.77 5.15
CA TRP A 242 28.53 -6.48 3.73
C TRP A 242 29.89 -5.93 3.27
N ARG A 243 30.43 -6.49 2.18
CA ARG A 243 31.73 -6.11 1.61
C ARG A 243 31.64 -5.40 0.26
N ASP A 244 30.45 -4.97 -0.12
CA ASP A 244 30.17 -4.31 -1.39
C ASP A 244 30.65 -5.11 -2.62
N SER A 245 30.43 -6.43 -2.61
CA SER A 245 30.45 -7.24 -3.82
C SER A 245 29.33 -6.82 -4.77
N ASN A 246 29.37 -7.28 -6.03
CA ASN A 246 28.33 -7.01 -7.02
C ASN A 246 26.94 -7.45 -6.52
N GLU A 247 26.87 -8.62 -5.89
CA GLU A 247 25.62 -9.16 -5.34
C GLU A 247 25.14 -8.36 -4.14
N GLU A 248 26.01 -8.00 -3.19
CA GLU A 248 25.62 -7.19 -2.02
C GLU A 248 25.17 -5.78 -2.41
N LEU A 249 25.83 -5.14 -3.38
CA LEU A 249 25.40 -3.86 -3.92
C LEU A 249 24.05 -3.96 -4.63
N TRP A 250 23.81 -5.05 -5.36
CA TRP A 250 22.50 -5.31 -5.94
C TRP A 250 21.42 -5.53 -4.87
N LEU A 251 21.71 -6.29 -3.80
CA LEU A 251 20.78 -6.49 -2.67
C LEU A 251 20.47 -5.17 -1.96
N LYS A 252 21.46 -4.31 -1.74
CA LYS A 252 21.29 -2.92 -1.26
C LYS A 252 20.36 -2.12 -2.17
N GLY A 253 20.53 -2.27 -3.48
CA GLY A 253 19.68 -1.61 -4.47
C GLY A 253 18.22 -2.09 -4.39
N ILE A 254 18.00 -3.39 -4.24
CA ILE A 254 16.65 -3.97 -4.06
C ILE A 254 16.00 -3.46 -2.78
N ASP A 255 16.72 -3.48 -1.66
CA ASP A 255 16.21 -3.00 -0.37
C ASP A 255 15.81 -1.52 -0.45
N ALA A 256 16.68 -0.69 -1.04
CA ALA A 256 16.38 0.72 -1.27
C ALA A 256 15.15 0.91 -2.18
N PHE A 257 14.99 0.08 -3.22
CA PHE A 257 13.83 0.15 -4.11
C PHE A 257 12.53 -0.22 -3.37
N LYS A 258 12.55 -1.30 -2.60
CA LYS A 258 11.42 -1.77 -1.77
C LYS A 258 10.98 -0.72 -0.75
N ARG A 259 11.90 0.09 -0.26
CA ARG A 259 11.66 1.22 0.67
C ARG A 259 11.31 2.54 -0.04
N GLU A 260 10.86 2.48 -1.29
CA GLU A 260 10.45 3.63 -2.09
C GLU A 260 11.57 4.69 -2.27
N HIS A 261 12.82 4.24 -2.35
CA HIS A 261 14.00 5.09 -2.61
C HIS A 261 14.67 4.74 -3.96
N PRO A 262 13.97 4.92 -5.10
CA PRO A 262 14.45 4.47 -6.41
C PRO A 262 15.76 5.12 -6.86
N LYS A 263 16.05 6.36 -6.45
CA LYS A 263 17.34 7.02 -6.75
C LYS A 263 18.50 6.45 -5.92
N VAL A 264 18.24 6.02 -4.68
CA VAL A 264 19.24 5.33 -3.87
C VAL A 264 19.49 3.93 -4.45
N ALA A 265 18.43 3.25 -4.87
CA ALA A 265 18.51 1.98 -5.57
C ALA A 265 19.36 2.07 -6.85
N GLU A 266 19.08 3.08 -7.69
CA GLU A 266 19.83 3.37 -8.91
C GLU A 266 21.33 3.51 -8.64
N ARG A 267 21.73 4.26 -7.61
CA ARG A 267 23.14 4.44 -7.23
C ARG A 267 23.80 3.12 -6.84
N PHE A 268 23.11 2.24 -6.12
CA PHE A 268 23.65 0.94 -5.75
C PHE A 268 23.80 0.00 -6.95
N PHE A 269 22.81 -0.03 -7.86
CA PHE A 269 22.93 -0.80 -9.09
C PHE A 269 24.07 -0.27 -9.99
N GLN A 270 24.25 1.05 -10.09
CA GLN A 270 25.37 1.66 -10.82
C GLN A 270 26.73 1.28 -10.21
N LYS A 271 26.89 1.37 -8.88
CA LYS A 271 28.12 0.92 -8.19
C LYS A 271 28.41 -0.57 -8.41
N SER A 272 27.36 -1.39 -8.49
CA SER A 272 27.51 -2.81 -8.87
C SER A 272 28.06 -2.95 -10.29
N LEU A 273 27.60 -2.12 -11.24
CA LEU A 273 28.08 -2.16 -12.63
C LEU A 273 29.47 -1.53 -12.83
N GLU A 274 29.91 -0.62 -11.96
CA GLU A 274 31.29 -0.12 -11.96
C GLU A 274 32.31 -1.26 -11.72
N LYS A 275 31.90 -2.28 -10.97
CA LYS A 275 32.71 -3.47 -10.64
C LYS A 275 32.56 -4.59 -11.68
N ASP A 276 31.36 -4.84 -12.18
CA ASP A 276 31.09 -5.74 -13.31
C ASP A 276 30.05 -5.11 -14.26
N PRO A 277 30.47 -4.49 -15.38
CA PRO A 277 29.56 -3.87 -16.34
C PRO A 277 28.55 -4.84 -16.97
N GLY A 278 28.80 -6.14 -16.90
CA GLY A 278 27.92 -7.19 -17.40
C GLY A 278 27.03 -7.82 -16.34
N PHE A 279 27.00 -7.33 -15.10
CA PHE A 279 26.23 -7.95 -14.01
C PHE A 279 24.72 -7.87 -14.29
N SER A 280 24.15 -8.99 -14.77
CA SER A 280 22.83 -9.03 -15.39
C SER A 280 21.71 -8.58 -14.47
N ARG A 281 21.80 -8.89 -13.17
CA ARG A 281 20.79 -8.53 -12.17
C ARG A 281 20.68 -7.00 -12.02
N SER A 282 21.79 -6.29 -11.83
CA SER A 282 21.78 -4.81 -11.75
C SER A 282 21.33 -4.17 -13.07
N LEU A 283 21.71 -4.74 -14.22
CA LEU A 283 21.22 -4.28 -15.53
C LEU A 283 19.69 -4.43 -15.67
N ALA A 284 19.13 -5.56 -15.23
CA ALA A 284 17.69 -5.80 -15.27
C ALA A 284 16.92 -4.79 -14.41
N TRP A 285 17.41 -4.52 -13.19
CA TRP A 285 16.81 -3.55 -12.28
C TRP A 285 16.95 -2.11 -12.74
N LEU A 286 18.09 -1.71 -13.33
CA LEU A 286 18.20 -0.40 -13.98
C LEU A 286 17.27 -0.30 -15.19
N GLY A 287 17.11 -1.38 -15.95
CA GLY A 287 16.12 -1.47 -17.02
C GLY A 287 14.69 -1.25 -16.53
N LEU A 288 14.32 -1.86 -15.40
CA LEU A 288 13.04 -1.61 -14.73
C LEU A 288 12.90 -0.14 -14.30
N LEU A 289 13.92 0.45 -13.66
CA LEU A 289 13.87 1.86 -13.26
C LEU A 289 13.67 2.81 -14.46
N ARG A 290 14.31 2.52 -15.60
CA ARG A 290 14.10 3.28 -16.84
C ARG A 290 12.69 3.07 -17.41
N TYR A 291 12.15 1.86 -17.37
CA TYR A 291 10.76 1.59 -17.74
C TYR A 291 9.77 2.37 -16.85
N LEU A 292 9.96 2.37 -15.53
CA LEU A 292 9.16 3.13 -14.55
C LEU A 292 9.34 4.65 -14.67
N SER A 293 10.36 5.11 -15.40
CA SER A 293 10.56 6.52 -15.74
C SER A 293 9.96 6.89 -17.11
N GLY A 294 9.39 5.92 -17.85
CA GLY A 294 8.96 6.12 -19.24
C GLY A 294 10.12 6.41 -20.22
N LEU A 295 11.34 5.97 -19.88
CA LEU A 295 12.54 6.03 -20.71
C LEU A 295 12.74 4.68 -21.43
N TYR A 296 11.86 4.40 -22.38
CA TYR A 296 11.72 3.06 -22.95
C TYR A 296 12.92 2.63 -23.80
N GLU A 297 13.57 3.55 -24.52
CA GLU A 297 14.77 3.25 -25.31
C GLU A 297 15.96 2.85 -24.41
N ASP A 298 16.15 3.55 -23.29
CA ASP A 298 17.18 3.22 -22.31
C ASP A 298 16.89 1.89 -21.62
N ALA A 299 15.62 1.67 -21.24
CA ALA A 299 15.16 0.41 -20.67
C ALA A 299 15.45 -0.76 -21.62
N GLU A 300 15.12 -0.62 -22.89
CA GLU A 300 15.37 -1.65 -23.91
C GLU A 300 16.86 -2.00 -24.01
N SER A 301 17.73 -0.99 -24.04
CA SER A 301 19.18 -1.17 -24.12
C SER A 301 19.71 -1.97 -22.94
N LEU A 302 19.36 -1.56 -21.70
CA LEU A 302 19.79 -2.20 -20.46
C LEU A 302 19.24 -3.63 -20.33
N LEU A 303 17.97 -3.85 -20.66
CA LEU A 303 17.34 -5.18 -20.59
C LEU A 303 17.92 -6.13 -21.65
N LYS A 304 18.22 -5.63 -22.86
CA LYS A 304 18.95 -6.41 -23.87
C LYS A 304 20.37 -6.74 -23.41
N MET A 305 21.06 -5.84 -22.71
CA MET A 305 22.37 -6.14 -22.10
C MET A 305 22.25 -7.25 -21.04
N ALA A 306 21.28 -7.15 -20.13
CA ALA A 306 21.02 -8.18 -19.12
C ALA A 306 20.79 -9.56 -19.75
N LEU A 307 19.94 -9.62 -20.78
CA LEU A 307 19.60 -10.87 -21.47
C LEU A 307 20.71 -11.44 -22.36
N ARG A 308 21.68 -10.61 -22.80
CA ARG A 308 22.89 -11.13 -23.45
C ARG A 308 23.76 -11.92 -22.47
N ARG A 309 23.82 -11.49 -21.20
CA ARG A 309 24.56 -12.18 -20.14
C ARG A 309 23.79 -13.37 -19.57
N ASN A 310 22.51 -13.17 -19.26
CA ASN A 310 21.61 -14.21 -18.76
C ASN A 310 20.36 -14.32 -19.65
N PRO A 311 20.38 -15.18 -20.69
CA PRO A 311 19.23 -15.37 -21.56
C PRO A 311 17.98 -15.94 -20.88
N TYR A 312 18.11 -16.48 -19.66
CA TYR A 312 17.01 -17.13 -18.92
C TYR A 312 16.45 -16.25 -17.79
N ASP A 313 16.86 -14.98 -17.72
CA ASP A 313 16.27 -14.00 -16.81
C ASP A 313 14.87 -13.62 -17.29
N ASP A 314 13.84 -14.16 -16.63
CA ASP A 314 12.47 -13.97 -17.07
C ASP A 314 11.84 -12.65 -16.60
N ASP A 315 12.32 -12.08 -15.50
CA ASP A 315 11.92 -10.74 -15.06
C ASP A 315 12.48 -9.68 -16.04
N ALA A 316 13.77 -9.75 -16.41
CA ALA A 316 14.34 -8.88 -17.43
C ALA A 316 13.63 -9.02 -18.78
N ARG A 317 13.24 -10.25 -19.14
CA ARG A 317 12.48 -10.51 -20.37
C ARG A 317 11.07 -9.95 -20.31
N TYR A 318 10.40 -10.06 -19.18
CA TYR A 318 9.07 -9.49 -18.97
C TYR A 318 9.09 -7.96 -19.15
N TYR A 319 10.00 -7.26 -18.48
CA TYR A 319 10.11 -5.80 -18.65
C TYR A 319 10.53 -5.41 -20.06
N LEU A 320 11.32 -6.24 -20.76
CA LEU A 320 11.65 -5.99 -22.17
C LEU A 320 10.40 -6.10 -23.04
N CYS A 321 9.53 -7.09 -22.81
CA CYS A 321 8.26 -7.20 -23.54
C CYS A 321 7.40 -5.94 -23.34
N LEU A 322 7.23 -5.47 -22.10
CA LEU A 322 6.46 -4.26 -21.83
C LEU A 322 7.06 -3.02 -22.51
N THR A 323 8.39 -2.91 -22.47
CA THR A 323 9.14 -1.82 -23.12
C THR A 323 8.94 -1.83 -24.64
N LEU A 324 9.05 -3.00 -25.27
CA LEU A 324 8.85 -3.15 -26.71
C LEU A 324 7.39 -2.85 -27.13
N ILE A 325 6.41 -3.24 -26.31
CA ILE A 325 5.00 -2.87 -26.52
C ILE A 325 4.83 -1.35 -26.45
N ALA A 326 5.42 -0.68 -25.45
CA ALA A 326 5.35 0.77 -25.32
C ALA A 326 6.02 1.51 -26.50
N LEU A 327 7.10 0.95 -27.05
CA LEU A 327 7.77 1.45 -28.25
C LEU A 327 7.06 1.09 -29.56
N ASN A 328 5.91 0.40 -29.52
CA ASN A 328 5.19 -0.13 -30.67
C ASN A 328 6.03 -1.09 -31.56
N ARG A 329 7.03 -1.77 -30.97
CA ARG A 329 7.88 -2.78 -31.65
C ARG A 329 7.26 -4.17 -31.52
N ASN A 330 6.07 -4.33 -32.10
CA ASN A 330 5.19 -5.48 -31.87
C ASN A 330 5.82 -6.83 -32.25
N ASP A 331 6.56 -6.91 -33.37
CA ASP A 331 7.20 -8.15 -33.82
C ASP A 331 8.27 -8.64 -32.84
N ASP A 332 9.08 -7.73 -32.31
CA ASP A 332 10.10 -8.05 -31.33
C ASP A 332 9.47 -8.40 -29.97
N ALA A 333 8.39 -7.72 -29.60
CA ALA A 333 7.62 -8.03 -28.40
C ALA A 333 7.06 -9.47 -28.48
N GLU A 334 6.40 -9.83 -29.58
CA GLU A 334 5.82 -11.16 -29.80
C GLU A 334 6.88 -12.27 -29.70
N ARG A 335 8.05 -12.11 -30.33
CA ARG A 335 9.16 -13.08 -30.21
C ARG A 335 9.63 -13.26 -28.76
N ASN A 336 9.70 -12.19 -27.98
CA ASN A 336 10.10 -12.26 -26.59
C ASN A 336 8.99 -12.84 -25.69
N LEU A 337 7.72 -12.61 -26.01
CA LEU A 337 6.58 -13.20 -25.31
C LEU A 337 6.54 -14.72 -25.50
N TRP A 338 6.83 -15.24 -26.69
CA TRP A 338 6.94 -16.70 -26.89
C TRP A 338 8.09 -17.33 -26.12
N ARG A 339 9.16 -16.59 -25.86
CA ARG A 339 10.24 -17.03 -24.95
C ARG A 339 9.83 -16.94 -23.49
N LEU A 340 9.05 -15.93 -23.11
CA LEU A 340 8.52 -15.79 -21.75
C LEU A 340 7.48 -16.88 -21.42
N TYR A 341 6.70 -17.29 -22.42
CA TYR A 341 5.69 -18.35 -22.33
C TYR A 341 6.25 -19.70 -21.85
N THR A 342 7.53 -19.99 -22.11
CA THR A 342 8.16 -21.25 -21.69
C THR A 342 8.38 -21.34 -20.18
N PHE A 343 8.34 -20.22 -19.46
CA PHE A 343 8.44 -20.17 -18.00
C PHE A 343 7.06 -20.35 -17.38
N GLY A 344 6.90 -21.42 -16.58
CA GLY A 344 5.62 -21.78 -15.97
C GLY A 344 4.93 -20.63 -15.21
N LYS A 345 5.70 -19.88 -14.40
CA LYS A 345 5.17 -18.72 -13.64
C LYS A 345 4.61 -17.60 -14.54
N ASN A 346 5.11 -17.48 -15.78
CA ASN A 346 4.79 -16.38 -16.70
C ASN A 346 3.92 -16.81 -17.88
N ARG A 347 3.46 -18.08 -17.94
CA ARG A 347 2.69 -18.61 -19.08
C ARG A 347 1.42 -17.81 -19.33
N SER A 348 0.59 -17.64 -18.30
CA SER A 348 -0.67 -16.89 -18.42
C SER A 348 -0.43 -15.40 -18.74
N LEU A 349 0.62 -14.81 -18.17
CA LEU A 349 1.04 -13.43 -18.45
C LEU A 349 1.45 -13.24 -19.91
N ALA A 350 2.26 -14.14 -20.45
CA ALA A 350 2.69 -14.07 -21.84
C ALA A 350 1.51 -14.20 -22.81
N LEU A 351 0.59 -15.13 -22.56
CA LEU A 351 -0.64 -15.30 -23.35
C LEU A 351 -1.56 -14.07 -23.28
N TYR A 352 -1.70 -13.46 -22.10
CA TYR A 352 -2.44 -12.20 -21.94
C TYR A 352 -1.84 -11.08 -22.82
N LEU A 353 -0.53 -10.86 -22.76
CA LEU A 353 0.14 -9.82 -23.55
C LEU A 353 0.12 -10.12 -25.06
N LEU A 354 0.15 -11.39 -25.47
CA LEU A 354 -0.10 -11.78 -26.87
C LEU A 354 -1.52 -11.41 -27.29
N GLY A 355 -2.51 -11.67 -26.43
CA GLY A 355 -3.90 -11.23 -26.64
C GLY A 355 -4.04 -9.71 -26.79
N VAL A 356 -3.32 -8.93 -25.97
CA VAL A 356 -3.23 -7.47 -26.08
C VAL A 356 -2.64 -7.05 -27.43
N LEU A 357 -1.55 -7.67 -27.89
CA LEU A 357 -0.95 -7.36 -29.19
C LEU A 357 -1.91 -7.65 -30.35
N LYS A 358 -2.61 -8.78 -30.33
CA LYS A 358 -3.60 -9.11 -31.37
C LYS A 358 -4.80 -8.16 -31.31
N ALA A 359 -5.25 -7.76 -30.12
CA ALA A 359 -6.31 -6.76 -29.95
C ALA A 359 -5.91 -5.38 -30.53
N LYS A 360 -4.67 -4.93 -30.31
CA LYS A 360 -4.14 -3.68 -30.90
C LYS A 360 -4.12 -3.71 -32.44
N LEU A 361 -3.94 -4.90 -33.02
CA LEU A 361 -3.95 -5.11 -34.48
C LEU A 361 -5.37 -5.39 -35.01
N GLU A 362 -6.40 -5.27 -34.17
CA GLU A 362 -7.80 -5.59 -34.50
C GLU A 362 -8.04 -7.06 -34.92
N LEU A 363 -7.10 -7.96 -34.61
CA LEU A 363 -7.18 -9.40 -34.85
C LEU A 363 -7.94 -10.10 -33.70
N TYR A 364 -9.22 -9.79 -33.56
CA TYR A 364 -10.04 -10.19 -32.41
C TYR A 364 -10.26 -11.71 -32.29
N GLU A 365 -10.25 -12.45 -33.39
CA GLU A 365 -10.25 -13.91 -33.42
C GLU A 365 -9.06 -14.51 -32.68
N GLU A 366 -7.85 -14.03 -33.01
CA GLU A 366 -6.62 -14.49 -32.38
C GLU A 366 -6.51 -14.00 -30.93
N ALA A 367 -6.93 -12.75 -30.67
CA ALA A 367 -6.99 -12.21 -29.32
C ALA A 367 -7.88 -13.07 -28.41
N GLU A 368 -9.08 -13.46 -28.87
CA GLU A 368 -9.98 -14.34 -28.12
C GLU A 368 -9.27 -15.66 -27.76
N LYS A 369 -8.59 -16.28 -28.74
CA LYS A 369 -7.87 -17.55 -28.53
C LYS A 369 -6.83 -17.42 -27.41
N PHE A 370 -5.93 -16.43 -27.51
CA PHE A 370 -4.88 -16.24 -26.51
C PHE A 370 -5.43 -15.93 -25.12
N LEU A 371 -6.49 -15.13 -25.02
CA LEU A 371 -7.08 -14.76 -23.74
C LEU A 371 -7.81 -15.93 -23.08
N ARG A 372 -8.45 -16.81 -23.85
CA ARG A 372 -9.02 -18.06 -23.32
C ARG A 372 -7.92 -18.99 -22.81
N GLU A 373 -6.82 -19.13 -23.54
CA GLU A 373 -5.67 -19.94 -23.09
C GLU A 373 -5.02 -19.33 -21.82
N ALA A 374 -4.92 -18.00 -21.74
CA ALA A 374 -4.40 -17.31 -20.57
C ALA A 374 -5.27 -17.59 -19.33
N ALA A 375 -6.60 -17.51 -19.47
CA ALA A 375 -7.56 -17.80 -18.41
C ALA A 375 -7.62 -19.29 -18.03
N ALA A 376 -7.35 -20.20 -18.97
CA ALA A 376 -7.22 -21.62 -18.69
C ALA A 376 -5.92 -21.94 -17.93
N SER A 377 -4.83 -21.24 -18.23
CA SER A 377 -3.54 -21.38 -17.53
C SER A 377 -3.54 -20.75 -16.13
N ASN A 378 -4.34 -19.71 -15.89
CA ASN A 378 -4.56 -19.10 -14.59
C ASN A 378 -6.00 -18.59 -14.52
N SER A 379 -6.83 -19.29 -13.76
CA SER A 379 -8.25 -18.97 -13.56
C SER A 379 -8.49 -17.64 -12.86
N PHE A 380 -7.47 -17.06 -12.22
CA PHE A 380 -7.52 -15.78 -11.51
C PHE A 380 -6.90 -14.63 -12.32
N ASN A 381 -6.50 -14.85 -13.57
CA ASN A 381 -5.99 -13.76 -14.42
C ASN A 381 -7.14 -12.82 -14.84
N LEU A 382 -7.48 -11.88 -13.95
CA LEU A 382 -8.57 -10.93 -14.12
C LEU A 382 -8.38 -10.05 -15.36
N ARG A 383 -7.13 -9.67 -15.67
CA ARG A 383 -6.81 -8.85 -16.85
C ARG A 383 -7.14 -9.59 -18.14
N ALA A 384 -6.78 -10.88 -18.23
CA ALA A 384 -7.13 -11.71 -19.38
C ALA A 384 -8.65 -11.94 -19.50
N LEU A 385 -9.33 -12.25 -18.39
CA LEU A 385 -10.78 -12.50 -18.38
C LEU A 385 -11.57 -11.24 -18.77
N THR A 386 -11.21 -10.08 -18.23
CA THR A 386 -11.94 -8.83 -18.50
C THR A 386 -11.69 -8.34 -19.92
N LEU A 387 -10.45 -8.44 -20.42
CA LEU A 387 -10.17 -8.17 -21.83
C LEU A 387 -10.87 -9.18 -22.76
N LEU A 388 -10.98 -10.46 -22.37
CA LEU A 388 -11.76 -11.46 -23.12
C LEU A 388 -13.23 -11.04 -23.24
N SER A 389 -13.85 -10.57 -22.14
CA SER A 389 -15.21 -10.02 -22.18
C SER A 389 -15.32 -8.86 -23.18
N ALA A 390 -14.39 -7.90 -23.15
CA ALA A 390 -14.36 -6.78 -24.08
C ALA A 390 -14.23 -7.23 -25.55
N ILE A 391 -13.34 -8.19 -25.83
CA ILE A 391 -13.16 -8.76 -27.18
C ILE A 391 -14.42 -9.50 -27.63
N LEU A 392 -15.05 -10.32 -26.78
CA LEU A 392 -16.30 -11.01 -27.10
C LEU A 392 -17.44 -10.03 -27.40
N ARG A 393 -17.56 -8.96 -26.61
CA ARG A 393 -18.53 -7.87 -26.86
C ARG A 393 -18.32 -7.26 -28.25
N ARG A 394 -17.09 -6.92 -28.62
CA ARG A 394 -16.77 -6.32 -29.94
C ARG A 394 -17.01 -7.28 -31.10
N ARG A 395 -16.90 -8.60 -30.86
CA ARG A 395 -17.24 -9.65 -31.83
C ARG A 395 -18.74 -9.97 -31.90
N GLY A 396 -19.58 -9.23 -31.15
CA GLY A 396 -21.03 -9.46 -31.12
C GLY A 396 -21.47 -10.66 -30.29
N LYS A 397 -20.55 -11.34 -29.59
CA LYS A 397 -20.82 -12.50 -28.73
C LYS A 397 -21.23 -12.06 -27.32
N ARG A 398 -22.33 -11.31 -27.24
CA ARG A 398 -22.77 -10.62 -26.02
C ARG A 398 -23.04 -11.55 -24.83
N GLU A 399 -23.73 -12.67 -25.04
CA GLU A 399 -24.06 -13.59 -23.95
C GLU A 399 -22.81 -14.25 -23.35
N GLU A 400 -21.86 -14.64 -24.19
CA GLU A 400 -20.57 -15.17 -23.71
C GLU A 400 -19.78 -14.10 -22.94
N ALA A 401 -19.79 -12.84 -23.41
CA ALA A 401 -19.14 -11.74 -22.71
C ALA A 401 -19.74 -11.54 -21.31
N LEU A 402 -21.07 -11.57 -21.18
CA LEU A 402 -21.76 -11.43 -19.89
C LEU A 402 -21.41 -12.56 -18.92
N GLU A 403 -21.31 -13.81 -19.38
CA GLU A 403 -20.93 -14.94 -18.53
C GLU A 403 -19.50 -14.80 -17.99
N ILE A 404 -18.54 -14.43 -18.86
CA ILE A 404 -17.17 -14.16 -18.44
C ILE A 404 -17.12 -12.99 -17.46
N LEU A 405 -17.88 -11.93 -17.71
CA LEU A 405 -17.91 -10.75 -16.86
C LEU A 405 -18.49 -11.06 -15.48
N LYS A 406 -19.53 -11.89 -15.38
CA LYS A 406 -20.10 -12.33 -14.10
C LYS A 406 -19.04 -12.95 -13.21
N ARG A 407 -18.23 -13.86 -13.78
CA ARG A 407 -17.08 -14.45 -13.08
C ARG A 407 -16.05 -13.40 -12.67
N CYS A 408 -15.78 -12.40 -13.51
CA CYS A 408 -14.87 -11.30 -13.13
C CYS A 408 -15.38 -10.51 -11.93
N ALA A 409 -16.68 -10.21 -11.89
CA ALA A 409 -17.32 -9.49 -10.80
C ALA A 409 -17.38 -10.31 -9.50
N GLU A 410 -17.45 -11.65 -9.58
CA GLU A 410 -17.33 -12.53 -8.42
C GLU A 410 -15.89 -12.56 -7.87
N LEU A 411 -14.88 -12.49 -8.74
CA LEU A 411 -13.47 -12.48 -8.33
C LEU A 411 -13.04 -11.13 -7.73
N MET A 412 -13.36 -10.01 -8.40
CA MET A 412 -12.93 -8.66 -8.01
C MET A 412 -14.04 -7.64 -8.33
N PRO A 413 -15.06 -7.48 -7.47
CA PRO A 413 -16.21 -6.62 -7.73
C PRO A 413 -15.89 -5.12 -7.79
N LEU A 414 -14.71 -4.72 -7.31
CA LEU A 414 -14.27 -3.31 -7.26
C LEU A 414 -13.25 -2.95 -8.35
N ASP A 415 -12.89 -3.88 -9.23
CA ASP A 415 -11.97 -3.58 -10.34
C ASP A 415 -12.66 -2.66 -11.38
N TYR A 416 -11.99 -1.55 -11.73
CA TYR A 416 -12.60 -0.52 -12.57
C TYR A 416 -12.79 -0.93 -14.03
N LEU A 417 -11.98 -1.86 -14.55
CA LEU A 417 -12.18 -2.40 -15.90
C LEU A 417 -13.35 -3.38 -15.93
N VAL A 418 -13.53 -4.17 -14.87
CA VAL A 418 -14.73 -5.01 -14.70
C VAL A 418 -15.99 -4.15 -14.61
N ILE A 419 -15.95 -3.10 -13.80
CA ILE A 419 -17.07 -2.16 -13.66
C ILE A 419 -17.37 -1.45 -14.99
N SER A 420 -16.35 -1.01 -15.73
CA SER A 420 -16.56 -0.37 -17.03
C SER A 420 -17.13 -1.33 -18.08
N GLU A 421 -16.68 -2.59 -18.12
CA GLU A 421 -17.29 -3.59 -19.00
C GLU A 421 -18.74 -3.88 -18.60
N LYS A 422 -19.07 -3.91 -17.30
CA LYS A 422 -20.46 -4.05 -16.84
C LYS A 422 -21.34 -2.91 -17.33
N TYR A 423 -20.83 -1.68 -17.24
CA TYR A 423 -21.50 -0.50 -17.79
C TYR A 423 -21.68 -0.58 -19.31
N LEU A 424 -20.63 -0.90 -20.08
CA LEU A 424 -20.69 -1.00 -21.55
C LEU A 424 -21.57 -2.15 -22.05
N LEU A 425 -21.59 -3.28 -21.34
CA LEU A 425 -22.47 -4.39 -21.69
C LEU A 425 -23.91 -4.09 -21.31
N SER A 426 -24.20 -3.69 -20.07
CA SER A 426 -25.57 -3.77 -19.53
C SER A 426 -26.19 -2.45 -19.11
N SER A 427 -25.47 -1.32 -19.22
CA SER A 427 -25.90 -0.02 -18.66
C SER A 427 -26.31 -0.14 -17.19
N ASP A 428 -25.55 -0.95 -16.44
CA ASP A 428 -25.79 -1.22 -15.03
C ASP A 428 -25.62 0.06 -14.19
N LYS A 429 -26.67 0.43 -13.47
CA LYS A 429 -26.72 1.70 -12.71
C LYS A 429 -25.74 1.75 -11.55
N ASP A 430 -25.45 0.60 -10.92
CA ASP A 430 -24.47 0.55 -9.84
C ASP A 430 -23.05 0.73 -10.39
N ALA A 431 -22.76 0.10 -11.53
CA ALA A 431 -21.50 0.29 -12.24
C ALA A 431 -21.31 1.75 -12.67
N GLU A 432 -22.35 2.36 -13.26
CA GLU A 432 -22.37 3.77 -13.65
C GLU A 432 -22.05 4.69 -12.46
N LYS A 433 -22.77 4.50 -11.35
CA LYS A 433 -22.57 5.28 -10.11
C LYS A 433 -21.16 5.15 -9.56
N VAL A 434 -20.59 3.94 -9.54
CA VAL A 434 -19.25 3.71 -9.00
C VAL A 434 -18.18 4.28 -9.93
N LEU A 435 -18.28 4.01 -11.23
CA LEU A 435 -17.28 4.44 -12.22
C LEU A 435 -17.20 5.95 -12.34
N PHE A 436 -18.35 6.63 -12.43
CA PHE A 436 -18.42 8.08 -12.62
C PHE A 436 -18.46 8.89 -11.30
N SER A 437 -18.11 8.27 -10.17
CA SER A 437 -17.98 8.98 -8.90
C SER A 437 -16.68 9.80 -8.79
N ASN A 438 -15.65 9.49 -9.58
CA ASN A 438 -14.36 10.16 -9.54
C ASN A 438 -13.60 9.97 -10.88
N TYR A 439 -12.98 11.05 -11.38
CA TYR A 439 -12.21 11.03 -12.64
C TYR A 439 -11.07 9.98 -12.66
N GLN A 440 -10.44 9.70 -11.51
CA GLN A 440 -9.36 8.72 -11.43
C GLN A 440 -9.84 7.30 -11.78
N LYS A 441 -11.07 6.93 -11.38
CA LYS A 441 -11.65 5.62 -11.71
C LYS A 441 -11.91 5.48 -13.21
N VAL A 442 -12.40 6.56 -13.82
CA VAL A 442 -12.60 6.65 -15.28
C VAL A 442 -11.28 6.48 -16.02
N LEU A 443 -10.22 7.17 -15.58
CA LEU A 443 -8.89 7.06 -16.18
C LEU A 443 -8.27 5.66 -15.99
N GLU A 444 -8.46 5.05 -14.82
CA GLU A 444 -8.02 3.67 -14.55
C GLU A 444 -8.68 2.64 -15.48
N ALA A 445 -9.96 2.79 -15.81
CA ALA A 445 -10.60 1.92 -16.80
C ALA A 445 -10.15 2.26 -18.23
N SER A 446 -10.11 3.55 -18.58
CA SER A 446 -9.82 4.03 -19.94
C SER A 446 -8.40 3.69 -20.39
N LYS A 447 -7.41 3.75 -19.48
CA LYS A 447 -6.02 3.40 -19.80
C LYS A 447 -5.88 1.93 -20.23
N GLU A 448 -6.69 1.02 -19.69
CA GLU A 448 -6.62 -0.40 -20.02
C GLU A 448 -7.15 -0.66 -21.42
N TYR A 449 -8.25 -0.01 -21.80
CA TYR A 449 -8.75 -0.04 -23.18
C TYR A 449 -7.73 0.54 -24.16
N ILE A 450 -7.12 1.69 -23.83
CA ILE A 450 -6.05 2.30 -24.65
C ILE A 450 -4.85 1.35 -24.77
N PHE A 451 -4.45 0.71 -23.67
CA PHE A 451 -3.37 -0.26 -23.67
C PHE A 451 -3.68 -1.45 -24.59
N ALA A 452 -4.92 -1.92 -24.63
CA ALA A 452 -5.39 -2.96 -25.55
C ALA A 452 -5.68 -2.48 -26.99
N GLY A 453 -5.53 -1.18 -27.28
CA GLY A 453 -5.87 -0.61 -28.59
C GLY A 453 -7.37 -0.43 -28.83
N LEU A 454 -8.21 -0.61 -27.81
CA LEU A 454 -9.66 -0.44 -27.87
C LEU A 454 -10.07 1.03 -27.67
N PHE A 455 -9.54 1.92 -28.53
CA PHE A 455 -9.70 3.39 -28.40
C PHE A 455 -11.16 3.85 -28.39
N ASP A 456 -12.03 3.19 -29.15
CA ASP A 456 -13.46 3.47 -29.19
C ASP A 456 -14.16 3.20 -27.84
N ASP A 457 -13.76 2.13 -27.14
CA ASP A 457 -14.32 1.83 -25.81
C ASP A 457 -13.80 2.81 -24.75
N ALA A 458 -12.52 3.17 -24.82
CA ALA A 458 -11.96 4.25 -23.98
C ALA A 458 -12.71 5.58 -24.21
N ALA A 459 -12.92 5.97 -25.47
CA ALA A 459 -13.62 7.20 -25.82
C ALA A 459 -15.06 7.21 -25.30
N LYS A 460 -15.80 6.09 -25.35
CA LYS A 460 -17.16 6.00 -24.77
C LYS A 460 -17.19 6.21 -23.26
N ILE A 461 -16.23 5.62 -22.54
CA ILE A 461 -16.14 5.79 -21.08
C ILE A 461 -15.79 7.23 -20.72
N LEU A 462 -14.84 7.84 -21.43
CA LEU A 462 -14.41 9.22 -21.19
C LEU A 462 -15.50 10.22 -21.56
N ASP A 463 -16.20 10.03 -22.67
CA ASP A 463 -17.33 10.87 -23.09
C ASP A 463 -18.51 10.75 -22.11
N ALA A 464 -18.83 9.54 -21.65
CA ALA A 464 -19.84 9.33 -20.62
C ALA A 464 -19.50 10.04 -19.30
N ALA A 465 -18.21 10.08 -18.92
CA ALA A 465 -17.76 10.83 -17.75
C ALA A 465 -18.01 12.34 -17.88
N LEU A 466 -17.79 12.91 -19.07
CA LEU A 466 -18.14 14.31 -19.35
C LEU A 466 -19.66 14.55 -19.24
N GLY A 467 -20.47 13.60 -19.73
CA GLY A 467 -21.93 13.61 -19.59
C GLY A 467 -22.41 13.60 -18.13
N HIS A 468 -21.63 12.97 -17.24
CA HIS A 468 -21.85 12.96 -15.79
C HIS A 468 -21.29 14.20 -15.06
N GLY A 469 -20.78 15.19 -15.81
CA GLY A 469 -20.25 16.43 -15.24
C GLY A 469 -18.83 16.34 -14.69
N ILE A 470 -18.10 15.25 -14.96
CA ILE A 470 -16.69 15.11 -14.57
C ILE A 470 -15.83 15.95 -15.52
N LYS A 471 -15.74 17.25 -15.24
CA LYS A 471 -14.89 18.18 -15.97
C LYS A 471 -13.49 18.20 -15.35
N ASN A 472 -12.53 17.67 -16.08
CA ASN A 472 -11.16 17.52 -15.62
C ASN A 472 -10.21 17.55 -16.83
N PRO A 473 -9.07 18.25 -16.76
CA PRO A 473 -8.16 18.36 -17.90
C PRO A 473 -7.69 16.99 -18.42
N LEU A 474 -7.39 16.04 -17.53
CA LEU A 474 -6.93 14.71 -17.93
C LEU A 474 -8.01 13.91 -18.65
N ILE A 475 -9.29 14.04 -18.28
CA ILE A 475 -10.39 13.38 -19.01
C ILE A 475 -10.44 13.87 -20.45
N TYR A 476 -10.32 15.18 -20.64
CA TYR A 476 -10.29 15.80 -21.96
C TYR A 476 -9.07 15.37 -22.79
N TYR A 477 -7.87 15.34 -22.20
CA TYR A 477 -6.67 14.88 -22.91
C TYR A 477 -6.73 13.39 -23.25
N TYR A 478 -7.21 12.53 -22.35
CA TYR A 478 -7.38 11.12 -22.65
C TYR A 478 -8.40 10.89 -23.78
N LEU A 479 -9.51 11.65 -23.78
CA LEU A 479 -10.52 11.55 -24.83
C LEU A 479 -9.97 12.00 -26.17
N GLY A 480 -9.27 13.15 -26.19
CA GLY A 480 -8.62 13.64 -27.39
C GLY A 480 -7.59 12.64 -27.93
N TYR A 481 -6.78 12.05 -27.05
CA TYR A 481 -5.78 11.05 -27.42
C TYR A 481 -6.43 9.80 -28.04
N ALA A 482 -7.47 9.26 -27.42
CA ALA A 482 -8.20 8.12 -27.96
C ALA A 482 -8.81 8.43 -29.34
N LEU A 483 -9.42 9.61 -29.51
CA LEU A 483 -10.00 10.05 -30.79
C LEU A 483 -8.93 10.24 -31.87
N LYS A 484 -7.76 10.79 -31.52
CA LYS A 484 -6.65 10.94 -32.45
C LYS A 484 -6.14 9.59 -32.95
N LYS A 485 -6.02 8.59 -32.07
CA LYS A 485 -5.65 7.21 -32.44
C LYS A 485 -6.67 6.54 -33.36
N MET A 486 -7.93 6.99 -33.34
CA MET A 486 -8.97 6.59 -34.30
C MET A 486 -8.96 7.42 -35.61
N GLY A 487 -7.97 8.31 -35.80
CA GLY A 487 -7.89 9.19 -36.98
C GLY A 487 -8.76 10.44 -36.90
N ARG A 488 -9.45 10.70 -35.78
CA ARG A 488 -10.34 11.86 -35.59
C ARG A 488 -9.59 13.07 -35.06
N ILE A 489 -8.63 13.58 -35.84
CA ILE A 489 -7.68 14.62 -35.42
C ILE A 489 -8.36 15.93 -35.00
N LYS A 490 -9.37 16.40 -35.75
CA LYS A 490 -10.10 17.64 -35.41
C LYS A 490 -10.85 17.53 -34.08
N ASP A 491 -11.42 16.37 -33.81
CA ASP A 491 -12.13 16.13 -32.54
C ASP A 491 -11.12 16.05 -31.38
N ALA A 492 -9.94 15.48 -31.63
CA ALA A 492 -8.86 15.44 -30.65
C ALA A 492 -8.42 16.85 -30.24
N GLU A 493 -8.10 17.72 -31.22
CA GLU A 493 -7.74 19.11 -30.95
C GLU A 493 -8.83 19.88 -30.23
N TYR A 494 -10.11 19.63 -30.58
CA TYR A 494 -11.25 20.22 -29.88
C TYR A 494 -11.23 19.88 -28.38
N TYR A 495 -11.03 18.61 -28.03
CA TYR A 495 -10.99 18.18 -26.64
C TYR A 495 -9.71 18.61 -25.92
N TYR A 496 -8.56 18.64 -26.59
CA TYR A 496 -7.34 19.22 -26.00
C TYR A 496 -7.55 20.68 -25.60
N ARG A 497 -8.18 21.49 -26.46
CA ARG A 497 -8.51 22.90 -26.14
C ARG A 497 -9.56 23.04 -25.04
N LYS A 498 -10.37 22.02 -24.78
CA LYS A 498 -11.27 21.97 -23.61
C LYS A 498 -10.47 21.70 -22.34
N GLY A 499 -9.53 20.75 -22.38
CA GLY A 499 -8.61 20.47 -21.27
C GLY A 499 -7.84 21.69 -20.81
N GLU A 500 -7.34 22.51 -21.75
CA GLU A 500 -6.64 23.77 -21.45
C GLU A 500 -7.46 24.80 -20.64
N LYS A 501 -8.79 24.67 -20.62
CA LYS A 501 -9.69 25.62 -19.93
C LYS A 501 -10.15 25.14 -18.56
N GLU A 502 -9.84 23.91 -18.19
CA GLU A 502 -10.23 23.35 -16.90
C GLU A 502 -9.25 23.75 -15.80
N SER A 503 -9.70 23.70 -14.55
CA SER A 503 -8.84 23.97 -13.40
C SER A 503 -7.74 22.90 -13.28
N ILE A 504 -6.56 23.36 -12.86
CA ILE A 504 -5.40 22.53 -12.53
C ILE A 504 -5.28 22.25 -11.02
N ASP A 505 -6.18 22.80 -10.22
CA ASP A 505 -6.19 22.61 -8.77
C ASP A 505 -6.46 21.14 -8.43
N TYR A 506 -5.63 20.59 -7.54
CA TYR A 506 -5.73 19.21 -7.07
C TYR A 506 -5.72 18.14 -8.18
N ILE A 507 -5.04 18.42 -9.30
CA ILE A 507 -4.84 17.46 -10.39
C ILE A 507 -3.43 16.88 -10.32
N PHE A 508 -3.35 15.58 -10.01
CA PHE A 508 -2.09 14.85 -9.80
C PHE A 508 -1.94 13.71 -10.83
N PRO A 509 -1.39 13.98 -12.02
CA PRO A 509 -1.02 12.92 -12.96
C PRO A 509 0.15 12.11 -12.39
N HIS A 510 0.05 10.79 -12.47
CA HIS A 510 0.98 9.83 -11.84
C HIS A 510 1.13 8.53 -12.64
N ARG A 511 0.40 8.36 -13.75
CA ARG A 511 0.48 7.18 -14.61
C ARG A 511 1.55 7.39 -15.67
N LEU A 512 2.23 6.32 -16.05
CA LEU A 512 3.13 6.35 -17.23
C LEU A 512 2.41 6.78 -18.51
N MET A 513 1.13 6.41 -18.66
CA MET A 513 0.32 6.83 -19.81
C MET A 513 -0.01 8.32 -19.80
N ASP A 514 -0.05 8.98 -18.65
CA ASP A 514 -0.26 10.44 -18.58
C ASP A 514 0.85 11.16 -19.38
N ILE A 515 2.09 10.64 -19.36
CA ILE A 515 3.22 11.19 -20.12
C ILE A 515 2.93 11.15 -21.62
N GLU A 516 2.48 10.01 -22.17
CA GLU A 516 2.20 9.87 -23.60
C GLU A 516 1.02 10.75 -24.02
N VAL A 517 -0.07 10.75 -23.23
CA VAL A 517 -1.27 11.53 -23.51
C VAL A 517 -0.97 13.03 -23.49
N LEU A 518 -0.24 13.51 -22.48
CA LEU A 518 0.09 14.93 -22.36
C LEU A 518 1.12 15.35 -23.43
N ARG A 519 2.08 14.49 -23.78
CA ARG A 519 2.99 14.73 -24.92
C ARG A 519 2.25 14.84 -26.24
N ASP A 520 1.23 14.02 -26.45
CA ASP A 520 0.40 14.12 -27.65
C ASP A 520 -0.39 15.44 -27.66
N ALA A 521 -0.91 15.88 -26.52
CA ALA A 521 -1.60 17.18 -26.41
C ALA A 521 -0.67 18.36 -26.72
N VAL A 522 0.50 18.45 -26.08
CA VAL A 522 1.47 19.56 -26.31
C VAL A 522 2.06 19.57 -27.71
N SER A 523 2.13 18.42 -28.38
CA SER A 523 2.58 18.34 -29.79
C SER A 523 1.48 18.66 -30.79
N SER A 524 0.20 18.64 -30.38
CA SER A 524 -0.96 18.88 -31.25
C SER A 524 -1.49 20.31 -31.17
N LEU A 525 -1.10 21.07 -30.14
CA LEU A 525 -1.58 22.41 -29.89
C LEU A 525 -0.40 23.36 -29.71
N GLU A 526 -0.56 24.61 -30.15
CA GLU A 526 0.38 25.69 -29.85
C GLU A 526 -0.05 26.44 -28.58
N GLY A 527 0.91 26.85 -27.75
CA GLY A 527 0.66 27.67 -26.55
C GLY A 527 -0.09 26.95 -25.41
N CYS A 528 0.15 25.65 -25.22
CA CYS A 528 -0.53 24.84 -24.20
C CYS A 528 0.03 25.11 -22.81
N GLN A 529 -0.70 25.79 -21.95
CA GLN A 529 -0.19 26.11 -20.62
C GLN A 529 -0.49 24.98 -19.61
N THR A 530 -1.69 24.37 -19.68
CA THR A 530 -2.16 23.35 -18.75
C THR A 530 -1.50 22.00 -19.04
N ALA A 531 -1.42 21.59 -20.31
CA ALA A 531 -0.77 20.33 -20.66
C ALA A 531 0.73 20.35 -20.32
N HIS A 532 1.45 21.45 -20.56
CA HIS A 532 2.84 21.61 -20.14
C HIS A 532 2.99 21.51 -18.61
N TYR A 533 2.11 22.17 -17.84
CA TYR A 533 2.14 22.09 -16.38
C TYR A 533 1.93 20.66 -15.85
N LEU A 534 0.90 19.97 -16.35
CA LEU A 534 0.59 18.61 -15.93
C LEU A 534 1.66 17.61 -16.40
N LEU A 535 2.25 17.83 -17.57
CA LEU A 535 3.37 17.01 -18.07
C LEU A 535 4.59 17.17 -17.16
N GLY A 536 4.91 18.41 -16.75
CA GLY A 536 5.94 18.66 -15.75
C GLY A 536 5.68 17.93 -14.44
N ASN A 537 4.45 17.91 -13.95
CA ASN A 537 4.09 17.21 -12.70
C ASN A 537 4.35 15.69 -12.79
N VAL A 538 3.91 15.03 -13.85
CA VAL A 538 4.14 13.58 -13.98
C VAL A 538 5.60 13.26 -14.26
N LEU A 539 6.32 14.07 -15.06
CA LEU A 539 7.75 13.90 -15.29
C LEU A 539 8.54 14.04 -14.00
N PHE A 540 8.16 14.98 -13.14
CA PHE A 540 8.77 15.16 -11.83
C PHE A 540 8.53 13.93 -10.94
N HIS A 541 7.28 13.45 -10.89
CA HIS A 541 6.90 12.26 -10.14
C HIS A 541 7.72 11.03 -10.53
N VAL A 542 7.97 10.84 -11.83
CA VAL A 542 8.77 9.70 -12.33
C VAL A 542 10.29 9.97 -12.35
N GLY A 543 10.74 11.07 -11.72
CA GLY A 543 12.17 11.34 -11.51
C GLY A 543 12.93 11.92 -12.71
N ARG A 544 12.22 12.50 -13.69
CA ARG A 544 12.74 13.22 -14.87
C ARG A 544 12.72 14.73 -14.62
N TRP A 545 13.51 15.17 -13.65
CA TRP A 545 13.41 16.51 -13.06
C TRP A 545 13.81 17.64 -14.02
N GLU A 546 14.82 17.43 -14.85
CA GLU A 546 15.27 18.40 -15.85
C GLU A 546 14.19 18.62 -16.92
N GLU A 547 13.58 17.53 -17.41
CA GLU A 547 12.46 17.64 -18.35
C GLU A 547 11.24 18.27 -17.67
N ALA A 548 10.96 17.93 -16.41
CA ALA A 548 9.86 18.53 -15.66
C ALA A 548 10.02 20.05 -15.53
N LEU A 549 11.22 20.52 -15.16
CA LEU A 549 11.53 21.94 -15.09
C LEU A 549 11.32 22.61 -16.45
N SER A 550 11.81 22.00 -17.53
CA SER A 550 11.62 22.54 -18.89
C SER A 550 10.15 22.66 -19.27
N GLU A 551 9.32 21.66 -18.95
CA GLU A 551 7.88 21.71 -19.23
C GLU A 551 7.16 22.76 -18.36
N TRP A 552 7.55 22.94 -17.10
CA TRP A 552 7.02 24.02 -16.25
C TRP A 552 7.42 25.42 -16.75
N GLU A 553 8.65 25.60 -17.22
CA GLU A 553 9.08 26.87 -17.84
C GLU A 553 8.29 27.17 -19.12
N LYS A 554 7.97 26.16 -19.93
CA LYS A 554 7.08 26.32 -21.11
C LYS A 554 5.65 26.66 -20.70
N ALA A 555 5.13 26.08 -19.62
CA ALA A 555 3.81 26.43 -19.09
C ALA A 555 3.77 27.90 -18.66
N LEU A 556 4.80 28.36 -17.94
CA LEU A 556 4.96 29.75 -17.54
C LEU A 556 5.06 30.69 -18.75
N TYR A 557 5.90 30.34 -19.73
CA TYR A 557 6.05 31.11 -20.97
C TYR A 557 4.74 31.20 -21.77
N SER A 558 3.90 30.16 -21.70
CA SER A 558 2.58 30.12 -22.33
C SER A 558 1.51 30.92 -21.56
N GLY A 559 1.86 31.53 -20.43
CA GLY A 559 1.00 32.44 -19.67
C GLY A 559 0.37 31.85 -18.41
N LEU A 560 0.76 30.64 -17.97
CA LEU A 560 0.22 30.08 -16.73
C LEU A 560 0.80 30.83 -15.51
N GLU A 561 -0.01 31.67 -14.89
CA GLU A 561 0.29 32.28 -13.59
C GLU A 561 -0.40 31.50 -12.47
N HIS A 562 0.35 30.62 -11.80
CA HIS A 562 -0.18 29.79 -10.72
C HIS A 562 0.81 29.62 -9.57
N PRO A 563 0.43 29.81 -8.30
CA PRO A 563 1.36 29.76 -7.16
C PRO A 563 2.12 28.42 -7.07
N ILE A 564 1.43 27.30 -7.34
CA ILE A 564 2.06 25.98 -7.29
C ILE A 564 3.05 25.75 -8.44
N LEU A 565 2.83 26.37 -9.61
CA LEU A 565 3.81 26.30 -10.71
C LEU A 565 5.12 26.99 -10.31
N TYR A 566 5.06 28.20 -9.77
CA TYR A 566 6.25 28.91 -9.29
C TYR A 566 6.95 28.14 -8.17
N ARG A 567 6.20 27.61 -7.19
CA ARG A 567 6.74 26.75 -6.14
C ARG A 567 7.44 25.51 -6.72
N ASN A 568 6.85 24.86 -7.73
CA ASN A 568 7.43 23.68 -8.38
C ASN A 568 8.73 24.03 -9.14
N ILE A 569 8.77 25.15 -9.87
CA ILE A 569 9.99 25.64 -10.52
C ILE A 569 11.09 25.90 -9.48
N GLY A 570 10.79 26.64 -8.41
CA GLY A 570 11.74 26.92 -7.33
C GLY A 570 12.24 25.64 -6.64
N PHE A 571 11.34 24.69 -6.38
CA PHE A 571 11.68 23.38 -5.82
C PHE A 571 12.62 22.58 -6.73
N SER A 572 12.37 22.59 -8.05
CA SER A 572 13.26 21.95 -9.04
C SER A 572 14.66 22.56 -9.06
N TYR A 573 14.79 23.89 -9.02
CA TYR A 573 16.10 24.54 -8.96
C TYR A 573 16.88 24.17 -7.70
N ASN A 574 16.22 24.02 -6.55
CA ASN A 574 16.85 23.56 -5.30
C ASN A 574 17.39 22.12 -5.41
N ILE A 575 16.72 21.25 -6.16
CA ILE A 575 17.16 19.86 -6.36
C ILE A 575 18.28 19.77 -7.41
N LEU A 576 18.18 20.52 -8.51
CA LEU A 576 19.05 20.36 -9.68
C LEU A 576 20.35 21.16 -9.60
N THR A 577 20.28 22.44 -9.23
CA THR A 577 21.42 23.38 -9.41
C THR A 577 21.79 24.16 -8.16
N ASN A 578 20.90 24.25 -7.16
CA ASN A 578 21.05 25.13 -5.99
C ASN A 578 21.21 26.62 -6.37
N GLU A 579 20.58 27.07 -7.46
CA GLU A 579 20.56 28.50 -7.85
C GLU A 579 19.64 29.33 -6.94
N TRP A 580 20.16 29.70 -5.76
CA TRP A 580 19.40 30.32 -4.65
C TRP A 580 18.56 31.54 -5.04
N ASP A 581 19.10 32.44 -5.88
CA ASP A 581 18.37 33.64 -6.29
C ASP A 581 17.09 33.30 -7.06
N LYS A 582 17.17 32.36 -8.02
CA LYS A 582 16.00 31.88 -8.78
C LYS A 582 15.00 31.16 -7.89
N ILE A 583 15.49 30.36 -6.95
CA ILE A 583 14.65 29.66 -5.98
C ILE A 583 13.84 30.68 -5.17
N ILE A 584 14.53 31.65 -4.54
CA ILE A 584 13.91 32.68 -3.71
C ILE A 584 12.90 33.52 -4.51
N GLU A 585 13.26 33.95 -5.72
CA GLU A 585 12.36 34.73 -6.59
C GLU A 585 11.08 33.95 -6.92
N ALA A 586 11.21 32.68 -7.28
CA ALA A 586 10.06 31.83 -7.58
C ALA A 586 9.14 31.65 -6.36
N TYR A 587 9.69 31.39 -5.17
CA TYR A 587 8.89 31.28 -3.95
C TYR A 587 8.23 32.60 -3.53
N LYS A 588 8.92 33.74 -3.68
CA LYS A 588 8.32 35.06 -3.45
C LYS A 588 7.14 35.29 -4.38
N LYS A 589 7.26 34.92 -5.66
CA LYS A 589 6.15 35.04 -6.61
C LYS A 589 5.00 34.09 -6.26
N ALA A 590 5.29 32.87 -5.81
CA ALA A 590 4.28 31.94 -5.33
C ALA A 590 3.49 32.51 -4.13
N ILE A 591 4.19 33.13 -3.17
CA ILE A 591 3.57 33.78 -2.00
C ILE A 591 2.73 34.99 -2.42
N GLU A 592 3.20 35.81 -3.35
CA GLU A 592 2.43 36.95 -3.89
C GLU A 592 1.08 36.49 -4.46
N LEU A 593 1.07 35.36 -5.19
CA LEU A 593 -0.13 34.78 -5.78
C LEU A 593 -1.00 34.03 -4.76
N SER A 594 -0.44 33.57 -3.63
CA SER A 594 -1.15 32.83 -2.59
C SER A 594 -0.70 33.22 -1.18
N PRO A 595 -0.99 34.46 -0.74
CA PRO A 595 -0.42 35.01 0.50
C PRO A 595 -0.90 34.30 1.77
N LYS A 596 -1.98 33.52 1.68
CA LYS A 596 -2.54 32.73 2.80
C LYS A 596 -1.97 31.32 2.90
N ASN A 597 -1.15 30.89 1.93
CA ASN A 597 -0.61 29.54 1.91
C ASN A 597 0.64 29.43 2.78
N HIS A 598 0.44 29.01 4.02
CA HIS A 598 1.49 28.80 5.03
C HIS A 598 2.64 27.88 4.60
N VAL A 599 2.38 26.90 3.71
CA VAL A 599 3.41 25.97 3.21
C VAL A 599 4.50 26.74 2.45
N LEU A 600 4.12 27.75 1.66
CA LEU A 600 5.08 28.52 0.86
C LEU A 600 6.04 29.34 1.74
N TYR A 601 5.54 29.87 2.86
CA TYR A 601 6.38 30.59 3.84
C TYR A 601 7.33 29.64 4.56
N ASN A 602 6.84 28.46 4.98
CA ASN A 602 7.68 27.44 5.61
C ASN A 602 8.81 27.00 4.66
N GLU A 603 8.48 26.66 3.41
CA GLU A 603 9.47 26.19 2.43
C GLU A 603 10.51 27.29 2.09
N LEU A 604 10.09 28.55 1.94
CA LEU A 604 11.03 29.66 1.71
C LEU A 604 11.88 29.97 2.95
N SER A 605 11.32 29.87 4.15
CA SER A 605 12.06 29.98 5.41
C SER A 605 13.13 28.89 5.52
N ASP A 606 12.80 27.63 5.18
CA ASP A 606 13.78 26.54 5.15
C ASP A 606 14.91 26.79 4.15
N ILE A 607 14.57 27.37 2.98
CA ILE A 607 15.58 27.80 2.00
C ILE A 607 16.48 28.88 2.59
N TYR A 608 15.93 29.90 3.24
CA TYR A 608 16.70 30.97 3.88
C TYR A 608 17.63 30.46 4.99
N SER A 609 17.11 29.62 5.89
CA SER A 609 17.92 29.02 6.96
C SER A 609 19.03 28.12 6.39
N LYS A 610 18.76 27.35 5.32
CA LYS A 610 19.78 26.49 4.66
C LYS A 610 20.96 27.29 4.10
N ILE A 611 20.75 28.53 3.67
CA ILE A 611 21.80 29.41 3.13
C ILE A 611 22.32 30.46 4.14
N GLY A 612 21.86 30.40 5.40
CA GLY A 612 22.31 31.27 6.48
C GLY A 612 21.68 32.68 6.51
N LEU A 613 20.57 32.89 5.81
CA LEU A 613 19.82 34.16 5.77
C LEU A 613 18.73 34.18 6.85
N PHE A 614 19.14 34.12 8.12
CA PHE A 614 18.21 33.96 9.26
C PHE A 614 17.34 35.20 9.50
N ASP A 615 17.88 36.41 9.30
CA ASP A 615 17.11 37.65 9.43
C ASP A 615 16.01 37.74 8.37
N GLU A 616 16.29 37.36 7.12
CA GLU A 616 15.31 37.29 6.04
C GLU A 616 14.23 36.25 6.32
N SER A 617 14.61 35.10 6.87
CA SER A 617 13.69 34.06 7.34
C SER A 617 12.72 34.60 8.40
N LEU A 618 13.25 35.27 9.43
CA LEU A 618 12.44 35.86 10.48
C LEU A 618 11.48 36.93 9.94
N ASN A 619 11.99 37.86 9.13
CA ASN A 619 11.19 38.96 8.55
C ASN A 619 10.04 38.41 7.67
N LEU A 620 10.31 37.36 6.88
CA LEU A 620 9.30 36.68 6.07
C LEU A 620 8.15 36.14 6.94
N LEU A 621 8.50 35.45 8.04
CA LEU A 621 7.54 34.79 8.92
C LEU A 621 6.76 35.78 9.81
N GLU A 622 7.42 36.82 10.32
CA GLU A 622 6.76 37.91 11.05
C GLU A 622 5.73 38.61 10.14
N GLY A 623 6.13 38.89 8.89
CA GLY A 623 5.33 39.56 7.88
C GLY A 623 4.19 38.73 7.26
N ALA A 624 4.11 37.43 7.54
CA ALA A 624 3.04 36.59 7.04
C ALA A 624 1.65 37.07 7.56
N PRO A 625 0.58 37.01 6.75
CA PRO A 625 -0.75 37.40 7.19
C PRO A 625 -1.29 36.45 8.26
N ALA A 626 -2.20 36.94 9.10
CA ALA A 626 -2.74 36.18 10.22
C ALA A 626 -3.37 34.83 9.77
N GLU A 627 -4.03 34.78 8.62
CA GLU A 627 -4.64 33.56 8.09
C GLU A 627 -3.60 32.49 7.66
N ALA A 628 -2.36 32.88 7.37
CA ALA A 628 -1.28 31.95 7.10
C ALA A 628 -0.66 31.41 8.40
N LYS A 629 -0.82 32.09 9.55
CA LYS A 629 -0.23 31.70 10.84
C LYS A 629 -0.97 30.53 11.50
N ARG A 630 -0.86 29.35 10.87
CA ARG A 630 -1.22 28.05 11.45
C ARG A 630 -0.11 27.57 12.40
N TYR A 631 -0.39 26.55 13.19
CA TYR A 631 0.58 25.96 14.15
C TYR A 631 1.97 25.70 13.56
N SER A 632 2.05 25.13 12.37
CA SER A 632 3.33 24.87 11.70
C SER A 632 4.12 26.14 11.38
N LEU A 633 3.46 27.21 10.93
CA LEU A 633 4.12 28.49 10.63
C LEU A 633 4.48 29.25 11.90
N ILE A 634 3.62 29.21 12.93
CA ILE A 634 3.90 29.82 14.24
C ILE A 634 5.15 29.21 14.86
N ALA A 635 5.30 27.89 14.79
CA ALA A 635 6.49 27.26 15.31
C ALA A 635 7.73 27.46 14.45
N LYS A 636 7.57 27.51 13.11
CA LYS A 636 8.66 27.94 12.23
C LYS A 636 9.14 29.34 12.60
N LEU A 637 8.22 30.25 12.95
CA LEU A 637 8.54 31.58 13.47
C LEU A 637 9.29 31.50 14.82
N CYS A 638 8.90 30.63 15.74
CA CYS A 638 9.66 30.39 16.97
C CYS A 638 11.08 29.90 16.69
N SER A 639 11.26 28.95 15.75
CA SER A 639 12.58 28.50 15.32
C SER A 639 13.42 29.65 14.77
N ALA A 640 12.84 30.50 13.92
CA ALA A 640 13.55 31.64 13.35
C ALA A 640 13.95 32.68 14.42
N TYR A 641 13.14 32.87 15.47
CA TYR A 641 13.54 33.71 16.61
C TYR A 641 14.74 33.14 17.35
N VAL A 642 14.79 31.81 17.56
CA VAL A 642 15.95 31.13 18.17
C VAL A 642 17.19 31.30 17.30
N ASP A 643 17.08 31.10 15.98
CA ASP A 643 18.19 31.21 15.03
C ASP A 643 18.88 32.60 15.07
N VAL A 644 18.13 33.67 15.31
CA VAL A 644 18.68 35.04 15.43
C VAL A 644 19.00 35.46 16.87
N GLY A 645 18.95 34.54 17.84
CA GLY A 645 19.27 34.80 19.25
C GLY A 645 18.18 35.56 20.03
N ARG A 646 16.93 35.58 19.54
CA ARG A 646 15.76 36.21 20.20
C ARG A 646 14.90 35.15 20.92
N ALA A 647 15.53 34.30 21.71
CA ALA A 647 14.90 33.14 22.36
C ALA A 647 13.71 33.51 23.28
N ASP A 648 13.75 34.66 23.97
CA ASP A 648 12.66 35.12 24.84
C ASP A 648 11.32 35.29 24.09
N GLU A 649 11.37 35.77 22.84
CA GLU A 649 10.17 35.92 22.01
C GLU A 649 9.61 34.56 21.56
N ALA A 650 10.51 33.60 21.25
CA ALA A 650 10.11 32.23 20.96
C ALA A 650 9.42 31.58 22.17
N LEU A 651 10.02 31.66 23.36
CA LEU A 651 9.45 31.13 24.61
C LEU A 651 8.09 31.72 24.91
N LYS A 652 7.94 33.05 24.75
CA LYS A 652 6.66 33.73 24.97
C LYS A 652 5.56 33.18 24.07
N ILE A 653 5.84 32.90 22.80
CA ILE A 653 4.86 32.30 21.88
C ILE A 653 4.58 30.85 22.27
N LEU A 654 5.62 30.04 22.48
CA LEU A 654 5.51 28.62 22.80
C LEU A 654 4.70 28.37 24.08
N LEU A 655 4.92 29.17 25.12
CA LEU A 655 4.23 29.05 26.41
C LEU A 655 2.77 29.53 26.39
N ASN A 656 2.38 30.35 25.41
CA ASN A 656 1.04 30.92 25.31
C ASN A 656 0.23 30.38 24.11
N THR A 657 0.79 29.43 23.35
CA THR A 657 0.13 28.83 22.19
C THR A 657 -0.14 27.35 22.47
N TYR A 658 -1.41 26.95 22.38
CA TYR A 658 -1.74 25.53 22.35
C TYR A 658 -1.44 24.97 20.96
N PHE A 659 -0.57 23.96 20.89
CA PHE A 659 -0.31 23.19 19.68
C PHE A 659 -1.03 21.85 19.79
N GLU A 660 -1.87 21.53 18.81
CA GLU A 660 -2.57 20.25 18.79
C GLU A 660 -1.56 19.11 18.59
N PRO A 661 -1.46 18.15 19.54
CA PRO A 661 -0.56 17.02 19.40
C PRO A 661 -1.04 16.10 18.29
N THR A 662 -0.11 15.59 17.48
CA THR A 662 -0.38 14.56 16.46
C THR A 662 0.46 13.33 16.75
N GLU A 663 -0.02 12.14 16.38
CA GLU A 663 0.67 10.90 16.68
C GLU A 663 2.14 10.91 16.20
N GLY A 664 3.06 10.47 17.07
CA GLY A 664 4.51 10.44 16.77
C GLY A 664 5.18 11.81 16.71
N TYR A 665 4.45 12.88 17.00
CA TYR A 665 4.94 14.25 16.97
C TYR A 665 4.97 14.82 18.39
N PHE A 666 6.17 15.05 18.92
CA PHE A 666 6.41 15.61 20.26
C PHE A 666 6.22 17.14 20.31
N GLY A 667 5.41 17.69 19.41
CA GLY A 667 5.26 19.12 19.27
C GLY A 667 6.55 19.80 18.77
N PHE A 668 6.75 21.01 19.23
CA PHE A 668 7.92 21.83 18.94
C PHE A 668 8.89 21.83 20.14
N TRP A 669 9.02 20.67 20.80
CA TRP A 669 9.83 20.52 22.02
C TRP A 669 11.29 20.87 21.81
N GLU A 670 11.90 20.47 20.70
CA GLU A 670 13.28 20.84 20.38
C GLU A 670 13.46 22.35 20.32
N ILE A 671 12.53 23.07 19.67
CA ILE A 671 12.54 24.54 19.62
C ILE A 671 12.40 25.14 21.03
N TYR A 672 11.57 24.54 21.89
CA TYR A 672 11.44 24.96 23.28
C TYR A 672 12.74 24.76 24.07
N VAL A 673 13.40 23.61 23.91
CA VAL A 673 14.70 23.32 24.55
C VAL A 673 15.76 24.28 24.05
N ASP A 674 15.87 24.48 22.74
CA ASP A 674 16.84 25.40 22.14
C ASP A 674 16.61 26.84 22.60
N ALA A 675 15.37 27.24 22.84
CA ALA A 675 15.04 28.57 23.38
C ALA A 675 15.36 28.73 24.89
N LEU A 676 15.61 27.64 25.62
CA LEU A 676 16.01 27.68 27.04
C LEU A 676 17.53 27.65 27.27
N ILE A 677 18.29 27.17 26.28
CA ILE A 677 19.77 27.09 26.31
C ILE A 677 20.35 28.44 25.92
#